data_AF-A0A8D2F8R4-F1
#
_entry.id   AF-A0A8D2F8R4-F1
#
_cell.length_a   1.000
_cell.length_b   1.000
_cell.length_c   1.000
_cell.angle_alpha   90.00
_cell.angle_beta   90.00
_cell.angle_gamma   90.00
#
_symmetry.space_group_name_H-M   'P 1'
#
loop_
_entity.id
_entity.type
_entity.pdbx_description
1 polymer ?
#
loop_
_entity_poly.entity_id
_entity_poly.type
_entity_poly.pdbx_seq_one_letter_code
_entity_poly.pdbx_strand_id
1 'polypeptide(L)'
;MQVPCPCLASQVWYREDVSHSNPEGSSWSLLDTPGEVVQISCGPHDLLWATLWEGQALVREGINRSNPKGSSWSVVEPPGSENGVMHVSVGVNVVWAVTKDQKVWFRRGVNSHNPCGTSWIEMVGEMLMVNVGMNDQVWGIGCEDRAVYFRQGVTPSELSGKTWKAIVAARECDRSHSGSSSSLLSAGCFFGDEVRGSGESAPSDTDASSEVERPGPGQPLPAEPLDDSKNPTGSSASGPGAGRTAEDTTEDACPAEGSGAARPDTHPGPAPTPAELPWTNIDLKEPKKVPSHSAAGFPETTSLSSLGLLPLGLEEPYGVDDHPLWAWVSGGGCVVEACAMPRWFTVQAGLSPSVQTLSLSITPAQTAAWRKQIFQQLTERTKRELENFRHYEQAVEQSVWVKTGALQWWCDWKPHKWVDVRVALEQFTGHDGARDSILFIYYVVHEEKKYAHIFLNEVVALVPVLNETKHSFALYTPERTRQRWPVRLAAATEQDMNDWLALLSLSCCESRKVQGRPSPQAIWSITCKGDIFVSEPSPDLEAHEHPLPCDQMFWRQMGGHLRMVEANSQGVVWGIGYDHTAWVYTGGYGGGCFQGLASSTSNIYTQSDVKCVHIYENQRWNPVTGYTSRGLPTDRYMWSDASGLQECTKAGTKPPSLQWAWVSDWFVDFSVPGGTDQEGWQYASDFPASYHGSKTMKDFVRRRCWARKCKLVTSGPWLEVPPIALRDVSIIPESPDAERSGHSIALWAISDKGDVLCRLGVSALNPAGSSWLHVGTDQPFASISIGACYQVWAVARDGSAFYRGSVYPSQPAGDCWYHIPSPPRQRLKQVSVGQTSVYALDENGNLWYRQGITPSYPQGSSWEHVSNNVCRVSVGPLDQVWVIANKVQGSHSLSRGTVCHRTGVQPHEPKGHGWDYGIGGGWDHISVRANATRAPRSSSQEQEPSAPPEAHGPVCC
;
A
#
# COMPACT_ATOMS: atom_id res chain seq x y z
N MET A 1 9.42 -16.96 -25.32
CA MET A 1 10.67 -17.65 -25.67
C MET A 1 11.08 -17.12 -27.02
N GLN A 2 12.28 -16.55 -27.17
CA GLN A 2 12.80 -16.27 -28.51
C GLN A 2 13.32 -17.58 -29.10
N VAL A 3 12.90 -17.89 -30.33
CA VAL A 3 13.52 -18.96 -31.11
C VAL A 3 14.74 -18.35 -31.82
N PRO A 4 15.97 -18.82 -31.56
CA PRO A 4 17.12 -18.40 -32.35
C PRO A 4 17.02 -19.07 -33.73
N CYS A 5 17.11 -18.28 -34.79
CA CYS A 5 17.20 -18.78 -36.16
C CYS A 5 18.63 -18.45 -36.68
N PRO A 6 19.49 -19.43 -36.96
CA PRO A 6 20.85 -19.18 -37.43
C PRO A 6 20.90 -19.03 -38.95
N CYS A 7 21.65 -18.05 -39.44
CA CYS A 7 21.99 -17.94 -40.86
C CYS A 7 23.31 -18.66 -41.15
N LEU A 8 23.22 -19.94 -41.55
CA LEU A 8 24.32 -20.64 -42.21
C LEU A 8 24.08 -20.60 -43.73
N ALA A 9 25.12 -20.27 -44.49
CA ALA A 9 25.12 -20.23 -45.96
C ALA A 9 23.94 -19.42 -46.57
N SER A 10 23.76 -18.18 -46.09
CA SER A 10 22.77 -17.21 -46.59
C SER A 10 21.29 -17.64 -46.49
N GLN A 11 21.00 -18.73 -45.79
CA GLN A 11 19.67 -19.33 -45.62
C GLN A 11 19.12 -19.11 -44.20
N VAL A 12 17.79 -19.05 -44.04
CA VAL A 12 17.12 -18.87 -42.74
C VAL A 12 16.57 -20.20 -42.23
N TRP A 13 16.93 -20.58 -41.00
CA TRP A 13 16.55 -21.85 -40.39
C TRP A 13 15.70 -21.64 -39.13
N TYR A 14 14.52 -22.28 -39.08
CA TYR A 14 13.60 -22.24 -37.93
C TYR A 14 13.78 -23.47 -37.03
N ARG A 15 13.69 -23.30 -35.70
CA ARG A 15 13.79 -24.40 -34.73
C ARG A 15 12.42 -24.98 -34.36
N GLU A 16 12.23 -26.26 -34.61
CA GLU A 16 11.01 -27.00 -34.27
C GLU A 16 10.93 -27.34 -32.76
N ASP A 17 9.71 -27.54 -32.26
CA ASP A 17 9.37 -28.07 -30.92
C ASP A 17 10.03 -27.39 -29.70
N VAL A 18 10.45 -26.12 -29.83
CA VAL A 18 10.96 -25.31 -28.71
C VAL A 18 9.84 -25.08 -27.69
N SER A 19 10.04 -25.53 -26.46
CA SER A 19 9.05 -25.44 -25.38
C SER A 19 9.71 -25.39 -23.99
N HIS A 20 8.94 -25.15 -22.93
CA HIS A 20 9.49 -25.13 -21.56
C HIS A 20 10.07 -26.48 -21.13
N SER A 21 9.58 -27.59 -21.71
CA SER A 21 10.09 -28.95 -21.50
C SER A 21 11.17 -29.37 -22.50
N ASN A 22 11.48 -28.54 -23.50
CA ASN A 22 12.46 -28.80 -24.56
C ASN A 22 13.03 -27.46 -25.06
N PRO A 23 13.86 -26.76 -24.26
CA PRO A 23 14.36 -25.43 -24.61
C PRO A 23 15.30 -25.44 -25.83
N GLU A 24 16.01 -26.55 -26.06
CA GLU A 24 16.86 -26.74 -27.24
C GLU A 24 16.08 -27.03 -28.54
N GLY A 25 14.79 -27.35 -28.48
CA GLY A 25 13.97 -27.73 -29.65
C GLY A 25 14.38 -29.09 -30.25
N SER A 26 13.58 -29.65 -31.17
CA SER A 26 13.84 -30.97 -31.77
C SER A 26 14.80 -30.92 -32.96
N SER A 27 14.52 -30.06 -33.94
CA SER A 27 15.14 -30.07 -35.26
C SER A 27 15.16 -28.68 -35.91
N TRP A 28 15.86 -28.55 -37.04
CA TRP A 28 15.91 -27.33 -37.84
C TRP A 28 15.15 -27.57 -39.15
N SER A 29 14.26 -26.66 -39.53
CA SER A 29 13.66 -26.62 -40.87
C SER A 29 14.03 -25.33 -41.61
N LEU A 30 14.29 -25.46 -42.91
CA LEU A 30 14.58 -24.33 -43.79
C LEU A 30 13.31 -23.47 -43.98
N LEU A 31 13.49 -22.16 -43.98
CA LEU A 31 12.49 -21.20 -44.45
C LEU A 31 12.99 -20.58 -45.75
N ASP A 32 12.26 -20.79 -46.84
CA ASP A 32 12.59 -20.19 -48.14
C ASP A 32 12.58 -18.66 -48.07
N THR A 33 13.62 -18.03 -48.63
CA THR A 33 13.80 -16.58 -48.71
C THR A 33 13.89 -16.13 -50.18
N PRO A 34 13.45 -14.90 -50.52
CA PRO A 34 13.53 -14.38 -51.88
C PRO A 34 14.96 -13.96 -52.32
N GLY A 35 15.96 -14.10 -51.45
CA GLY A 35 17.36 -13.76 -51.69
C GLY A 35 18.27 -14.24 -50.55
N GLU A 36 19.56 -13.93 -50.65
CA GLU A 36 20.59 -14.28 -49.67
C GLU A 36 20.53 -13.40 -48.40
N VAL A 37 20.12 -13.99 -47.27
CA VAL A 37 19.94 -13.27 -46.01
C VAL A 37 21.24 -13.25 -45.20
N VAL A 38 21.67 -12.04 -44.83
CA VAL A 38 22.94 -11.80 -44.11
C VAL A 38 22.75 -11.63 -42.61
N GLN A 39 21.63 -11.05 -42.18
CA GLN A 39 21.31 -10.83 -40.77
C GLN A 39 19.79 -10.82 -40.55
N ILE A 40 19.36 -11.31 -39.40
CA ILE A 40 17.96 -11.34 -38.97
C ILE A 40 17.79 -10.79 -37.55
N SER A 41 16.57 -10.36 -37.21
CA SER A 41 16.20 -9.98 -35.85
C SER A 41 14.76 -10.39 -35.53
N CYS A 42 14.61 -11.14 -34.43
CA CYS A 42 13.34 -11.62 -33.90
C CYS A 42 12.92 -10.75 -32.70
N GLY A 43 11.80 -10.03 -32.82
CA GLY A 43 11.20 -9.30 -31.70
C GLY A 43 10.65 -10.24 -30.61
N PRO A 44 10.19 -9.72 -29.45
CA PRO A 44 9.67 -10.54 -28.36
C PRO A 44 8.31 -11.23 -28.65
N HIS A 45 7.65 -10.87 -29.75
CA HIS A 45 6.32 -11.37 -30.16
C HIS A 45 6.37 -12.02 -31.55
N ASP A 46 5.72 -11.42 -32.55
CA ASP A 46 5.49 -11.96 -33.90
C ASP A 46 6.20 -11.18 -35.02
N LEU A 47 6.98 -10.15 -34.68
CA LEU A 47 7.81 -9.42 -35.62
C LEU A 47 9.14 -10.16 -35.90
N LEU A 48 9.37 -10.51 -37.16
CA LEU A 48 10.64 -11.05 -37.66
C LEU A 48 11.07 -10.26 -38.90
N TRP A 49 12.26 -9.67 -38.84
CA TRP A 49 12.89 -8.96 -39.95
C TRP A 49 14.20 -9.63 -40.37
N ALA A 50 14.55 -9.48 -41.64
CA ALA A 50 15.80 -9.92 -42.24
C ALA A 50 16.38 -8.83 -43.16
N THR A 51 17.67 -8.89 -43.43
CA THR A 51 18.37 -8.06 -44.42
C THR A 51 19.03 -8.94 -45.47
N LEU A 52 18.98 -8.51 -46.72
CA LEU A 52 19.67 -9.14 -47.85
C LEU A 52 21.05 -8.51 -48.06
N TRP A 53 21.99 -9.24 -48.68
CA TRP A 53 23.34 -8.76 -49.01
C TRP A 53 23.33 -7.47 -49.84
N GLU A 54 22.37 -7.36 -50.76
CA GLU A 54 22.11 -6.18 -51.60
C GLU A 54 21.79 -4.94 -50.73
N GLY A 55 21.19 -5.14 -49.56
CA GLY A 55 20.77 -4.09 -48.62
C GLY A 55 19.27 -3.80 -48.63
N GLN A 56 18.45 -4.70 -49.18
CA GLN A 56 16.99 -4.67 -49.01
C GLN A 56 16.61 -5.27 -47.64
N ALA A 57 15.53 -4.75 -47.05
CA ALA A 57 14.94 -5.33 -45.85
C ALA A 57 13.77 -6.25 -46.22
N LEU A 58 13.61 -7.35 -45.48
CA LEU A 58 12.51 -8.30 -45.61
C LEU A 58 11.77 -8.44 -44.27
N VAL A 59 10.47 -8.68 -44.34
CA VAL A 59 9.59 -8.86 -43.19
C VAL A 59 8.83 -10.17 -43.34
N ARG A 60 8.80 -11.00 -42.29
CA ARG A 60 7.98 -12.22 -42.28
C ARG A 60 6.57 -11.89 -41.78
N GLU A 61 5.58 -12.17 -42.60
CA GLU A 61 4.17 -11.92 -42.30
C GLU A 61 3.47 -13.17 -41.76
N GLY A 62 2.31 -12.98 -41.14
CA GLY A 62 1.40 -14.06 -40.75
C GLY A 62 1.88 -14.95 -39.60
N ILE A 63 2.97 -14.60 -38.90
CA ILE A 63 3.43 -15.29 -37.69
C ILE A 63 2.35 -15.16 -36.61
N ASN A 64 1.90 -16.28 -36.05
CA ASN A 64 0.94 -16.30 -34.95
C ASN A 64 0.98 -17.65 -34.20
N ARG A 65 0.22 -17.78 -33.10
CA ARG A 65 0.20 -19.01 -32.26
C ARG A 65 -0.20 -20.30 -33.01
N SER A 66 -0.95 -20.20 -34.09
CA SER A 66 -1.34 -21.34 -34.96
C SER A 66 -0.44 -21.51 -36.18
N ASN A 67 0.37 -20.52 -36.54
CA ASN A 67 1.40 -20.60 -37.57
C ASN A 67 2.68 -19.85 -37.12
N PRO A 68 3.55 -20.49 -36.33
CA PRO A 68 4.75 -19.83 -35.80
C PRO A 68 5.82 -19.55 -36.87
N LYS A 69 5.71 -20.16 -38.06
CA LYS A 69 6.62 -19.94 -39.21
C LYS A 69 6.22 -18.75 -40.10
N GLY A 70 5.03 -18.19 -39.90
CA GLY A 70 4.46 -17.18 -40.79
C GLY A 70 4.10 -17.71 -42.18
N SER A 71 3.48 -16.87 -43.00
CA SER A 71 3.01 -17.21 -44.36
C SER A 71 4.02 -16.85 -45.44
N SER A 72 4.53 -15.62 -45.40
CA SER A 72 5.10 -14.93 -46.55
C SER A 72 6.26 -14.03 -46.14
N TRP A 73 7.14 -13.70 -47.08
CA TRP A 73 8.09 -12.59 -46.95
C TRP A 73 7.61 -11.41 -47.79
N SER A 74 7.62 -10.22 -47.21
CA SER A 74 7.36 -8.95 -47.88
C SER A 74 8.62 -8.10 -47.90
N VAL A 75 8.90 -7.46 -49.04
CA VAL A 75 10.03 -6.54 -49.19
C VAL A 75 9.66 -5.18 -48.60
N VAL A 76 10.60 -4.58 -47.85
CA VAL A 76 10.51 -3.20 -47.40
C VAL A 76 11.64 -2.40 -48.04
N GLU A 77 11.25 -1.34 -48.75
CA GLU A 77 12.18 -0.40 -49.36
C GLU A 77 13.13 0.21 -48.32
N PRO A 78 14.42 0.39 -48.65
CA PRO A 78 15.39 1.03 -47.77
C PRO A 78 15.06 2.51 -47.56
N PRO A 79 15.69 3.18 -46.57
CA PRO A 79 15.42 4.60 -46.29
C PRO A 79 15.81 5.56 -47.42
N GLY A 80 16.79 5.19 -48.25
CA GLY A 80 17.23 5.96 -49.42
C GLY A 80 17.66 5.04 -50.57
N SER A 81 17.68 5.57 -51.79
CA SER A 81 17.94 4.80 -53.02
C SER A 81 19.41 4.42 -53.25
N GLU A 82 20.35 5.08 -52.55
CA GLU A 82 21.79 4.89 -52.75
C GLU A 82 22.40 3.97 -51.68
N ASN A 83 21.91 4.02 -50.43
CA ASN A 83 22.44 3.28 -49.29
C ASN A 83 21.41 2.30 -48.72
N GLY A 84 21.58 1.02 -49.04
CA GLY A 84 20.76 -0.07 -48.48
C GLY A 84 20.98 -0.28 -46.97
N VAL A 85 20.05 -0.99 -46.33
CA VAL A 85 20.13 -1.40 -44.92
C VAL A 85 21.22 -2.46 -44.74
N MET A 86 22.14 -2.25 -43.79
CA MET A 86 23.19 -3.22 -43.43
C MET A 86 22.90 -3.98 -42.13
N HIS A 87 22.09 -3.40 -41.23
CA HIS A 87 21.72 -4.02 -39.96
C HIS A 87 20.30 -3.61 -39.56
N VAL A 88 19.52 -4.54 -38.99
CA VAL A 88 18.17 -4.31 -38.48
C VAL A 88 17.99 -4.91 -37.07
N SER A 89 17.26 -4.22 -36.20
CA SER A 89 16.90 -4.71 -34.87
C SER A 89 15.44 -4.40 -34.53
N VAL A 90 14.74 -5.39 -33.98
CA VAL A 90 13.28 -5.44 -33.84
C VAL A 90 12.89 -5.54 -32.37
N GLY A 91 12.00 -4.64 -31.93
CA GLY A 91 11.40 -4.66 -30.60
C GLY A 91 10.00 -5.29 -30.58
N VAL A 92 9.13 -4.75 -29.73
CA VAL A 92 7.70 -5.07 -29.65
C VAL A 92 6.89 -4.24 -30.64
N ASN A 93 7.12 -2.92 -30.70
CA ASN A 93 6.43 -2.00 -31.62
C ASN A 93 7.38 -1.12 -32.45
N VAL A 94 8.67 -1.45 -32.46
CA VAL A 94 9.71 -0.64 -33.11
C VAL A 94 10.61 -1.47 -33.99
N VAL A 95 11.13 -0.85 -35.04
CA VAL A 95 12.25 -1.36 -35.83
C VAL A 95 13.25 -0.23 -36.01
N TRP A 96 14.50 -0.55 -35.71
CA TRP A 96 15.65 0.33 -35.89
C TRP A 96 16.61 -0.32 -36.89
N ALA A 97 17.21 0.49 -37.74
CA ALA A 97 18.12 0.04 -38.79
C ALA A 97 19.36 0.93 -38.88
N VAL A 98 20.42 0.37 -39.46
CA VAL A 98 21.62 1.11 -39.91
C VAL A 98 21.76 0.89 -41.40
N THR A 99 22.03 1.95 -42.17
CA THR A 99 22.31 1.89 -43.61
C THR A 99 23.81 1.88 -43.90
N LYS A 100 24.21 1.51 -45.13
CA LYS A 100 25.63 1.34 -45.55
C LYS A 100 26.51 2.60 -45.41
N ASP A 101 25.91 3.75 -45.11
CA ASP A 101 26.52 5.03 -44.74
C ASP A 101 26.53 5.31 -43.23
N GLN A 102 26.41 4.27 -42.38
CA GLN A 102 26.45 4.32 -40.91
C GLN A 102 25.32 5.13 -40.23
N LYS A 103 24.39 5.70 -41.01
CA LYS A 103 23.22 6.43 -40.51
C LYS A 103 22.23 5.51 -39.82
N VAL A 104 21.64 6.01 -38.73
CA VAL A 104 20.60 5.29 -37.98
C VAL A 104 19.20 5.70 -38.43
N TRP A 105 18.31 4.73 -38.56
CA TRP A 105 16.93 4.92 -38.99
C TRP A 105 15.93 4.26 -38.05
N PHE A 106 14.85 4.96 -37.75
CA PHE A 106 13.69 4.46 -36.99
C PHE A 106 12.50 4.26 -37.93
N ARG A 107 11.73 3.17 -37.78
CA ARG A 107 10.53 2.91 -38.59
C ARG A 107 9.23 3.09 -37.82
N ARG A 108 8.39 4.02 -38.28
CA ARG A 108 7.06 4.28 -37.68
C ARG A 108 6.03 3.21 -38.03
N GLY A 109 5.13 2.95 -37.09
CA GLY A 109 3.88 2.21 -37.31
C GLY A 109 4.03 0.70 -37.46
N VAL A 110 5.16 0.12 -37.05
CA VAL A 110 5.36 -1.34 -37.01
C VAL A 110 4.62 -1.94 -35.81
N ASN A 111 3.86 -3.01 -36.02
CA ASN A 111 3.23 -3.82 -34.97
C ASN A 111 2.75 -5.16 -35.56
N SER A 112 2.26 -6.09 -34.73
CA SER A 112 1.72 -7.40 -35.12
C SER A 112 0.76 -7.40 -36.33
N HIS A 113 -0.07 -6.36 -36.49
CA HIS A 113 -1.04 -6.25 -37.59
C HIS A 113 -0.51 -5.48 -38.81
N ASN A 114 0.62 -4.80 -38.66
CA ASN A 114 1.34 -4.10 -39.73
C ASN A 114 2.85 -4.29 -39.54
N PRO A 115 3.39 -5.51 -39.77
CA PRO A 115 4.79 -5.80 -39.48
C PRO A 115 5.75 -5.04 -40.43
N CYS A 116 5.24 -4.61 -41.59
CA CYS A 116 5.95 -3.83 -42.59
C CYS A 116 6.07 -2.33 -42.26
N GLY A 117 5.39 -1.82 -41.23
CA GLY A 117 5.46 -0.41 -40.81
C GLY A 117 4.88 0.57 -41.83
N THR A 118 5.34 1.82 -41.80
CA THR A 118 4.82 2.91 -42.67
C THR A 118 5.91 3.73 -43.35
N SER A 119 6.93 4.16 -42.60
CA SER A 119 7.94 5.12 -43.07
C SER A 119 9.20 5.04 -42.22
N TRP A 120 10.35 5.34 -42.83
CA TRP A 120 11.63 5.52 -42.16
C TRP A 120 11.82 6.99 -41.75
N ILE A 121 12.56 7.23 -40.66
CA ILE A 121 12.98 8.55 -40.18
C ILE A 121 14.48 8.47 -39.84
N GLU A 122 15.27 9.42 -40.35
CA GLU A 122 16.69 9.54 -40.01
C GLU A 122 16.83 10.00 -38.56
N MET A 123 17.63 9.29 -37.78
CA MET A 123 17.88 9.58 -36.37
C MET A 123 19.29 10.11 -36.20
N VAL A 124 19.43 11.25 -35.51
CA VAL A 124 20.73 11.91 -35.29
C VAL A 124 21.72 10.97 -34.61
N GLY A 125 22.89 10.78 -35.24
CA GLY A 125 24.01 9.96 -34.76
C GLY A 125 24.38 8.83 -35.72
N GLU A 126 25.68 8.57 -35.87
CA GLU A 126 26.23 7.49 -36.70
C GLU A 126 26.65 6.31 -35.84
N MET A 127 26.20 5.10 -36.20
CA MET A 127 26.41 3.88 -35.41
C MET A 127 26.87 2.73 -36.31
N LEU A 128 27.83 1.94 -35.81
CA LEU A 128 28.26 0.69 -36.42
C LEU A 128 27.16 -0.39 -36.35
N MET A 129 26.36 -0.37 -35.28
CA MET A 129 25.19 -1.23 -35.10
C MET A 129 24.20 -0.63 -34.10
N VAL A 130 22.95 -1.13 -34.12
CA VAL A 130 21.92 -0.83 -33.10
C VAL A 130 21.26 -2.11 -32.61
N ASN A 131 20.84 -2.14 -31.35
CA ASN A 131 20.13 -3.28 -30.75
C ASN A 131 18.94 -2.80 -29.90
N VAL A 132 17.75 -3.33 -30.18
CA VAL A 132 16.54 -3.09 -29.39
C VAL A 132 16.40 -4.21 -28.34
N GLY A 133 16.37 -3.81 -27.07
CA GLY A 133 16.17 -4.68 -25.92
C GLY A 133 14.70 -4.78 -25.48
N MET A 134 14.49 -5.19 -24.23
CA MET A 134 13.16 -5.20 -23.62
C MET A 134 12.62 -3.77 -23.46
N ASN A 135 11.28 -3.62 -23.44
CA ASN A 135 10.58 -2.33 -23.36
C ASN A 135 11.01 -1.33 -24.45
N ASP A 136 11.28 -1.84 -25.65
CA ASP A 136 11.73 -1.11 -26.84
C ASP A 136 13.01 -0.26 -26.65
N GLN A 137 13.76 -0.48 -25.56
CA GLN A 137 14.95 0.30 -25.21
C GLN A 137 16.10 0.06 -26.19
N VAL A 138 16.68 1.13 -26.73
CA VAL A 138 17.64 1.05 -27.85
C VAL A 138 19.07 1.33 -27.38
N TRP A 139 19.98 0.46 -27.81
CA TRP A 139 21.42 0.56 -27.60
C TRP A 139 22.12 0.64 -28.96
N GLY A 140 23.34 1.16 -29.00
CA GLY A 140 24.16 1.20 -30.21
C GLY A 140 25.65 1.20 -29.90
N ILE A 141 26.47 1.08 -30.93
CA ILE A 141 27.91 1.31 -30.86
C ILE A 141 28.26 2.41 -31.85
N GLY A 142 28.93 3.47 -31.39
CA GLY A 142 29.32 4.61 -32.23
C GLY A 142 30.24 4.18 -33.36
N CYS A 143 30.11 4.80 -34.53
CA CYS A 143 30.94 4.46 -35.68
C CYS A 143 32.43 4.80 -35.44
N GLU A 144 32.70 6.03 -35.01
CA GLU A 144 34.06 6.56 -34.82
C GLU A 144 34.70 6.10 -33.50
N ASP A 145 34.05 6.39 -32.38
CA ASP A 145 34.61 6.19 -31.03
C ASP A 145 34.55 4.74 -30.53
N ARG A 146 33.73 3.90 -31.20
CA ARG A 146 33.45 2.51 -30.82
C ARG A 146 32.99 2.38 -29.37
N ALA A 147 32.35 3.41 -28.80
CA ALA A 147 31.76 3.39 -27.48
C ALA A 147 30.34 2.83 -27.51
N VAL A 148 29.85 2.31 -26.39
CA VAL A 148 28.44 1.87 -26.28
C VAL A 148 27.55 3.07 -25.96
N TYR A 149 26.48 3.23 -26.73
CA TYR A 149 25.48 4.26 -26.55
C TYR A 149 24.12 3.69 -26.12
N PHE A 150 23.38 4.46 -25.32
CA PHE A 150 22.00 4.21 -24.93
C PHE A 150 21.09 5.34 -25.44
N ARG A 151 19.93 5.02 -25.99
CA ARG A 151 18.93 6.01 -26.45
C ARG A 151 18.07 6.47 -25.28
N GLN A 152 18.47 7.57 -24.63
CA GLN A 152 17.76 8.15 -23.51
C GLN A 152 16.38 8.71 -23.94
N GLY A 153 15.35 8.38 -23.16
CA GLY A 153 13.99 8.90 -23.33
C GLY A 153 13.08 8.05 -24.23
N VAL A 154 13.50 6.84 -24.62
CA VAL A 154 12.59 5.87 -25.27
C VAL A 154 11.55 5.40 -24.27
N THR A 155 10.27 5.58 -24.59
CA THR A 155 9.12 5.23 -23.75
C THR A 155 7.97 4.69 -24.62
N PRO A 156 6.95 4.01 -24.05
CA PRO A 156 5.80 3.52 -24.84
C PRO A 156 5.03 4.62 -25.60
N SER A 157 5.14 5.89 -25.17
CA SER A 157 4.58 7.06 -25.84
C SER A 157 5.56 7.77 -26.78
N GLU A 158 6.88 7.62 -26.59
CA GLU A 158 7.94 8.20 -27.41
C GLU A 158 8.95 7.11 -27.80
N LEU A 159 8.61 6.36 -28.84
CA LEU A 159 9.34 5.17 -29.29
C LEU A 159 10.65 5.49 -30.05
N SER A 160 10.88 6.74 -30.44
CA SER A 160 12.14 7.17 -31.10
C SER A 160 13.19 7.67 -30.11
N GLY A 161 12.77 8.07 -28.90
CA GLY A 161 13.63 8.56 -27.83
C GLY A 161 14.27 9.92 -28.12
N LYS A 162 14.70 10.61 -27.05
CA LYS A 162 15.11 12.02 -27.13
C LYS A 162 16.57 12.20 -27.60
N THR A 163 17.54 11.44 -27.07
CA THR A 163 18.98 11.57 -27.46
C THR A 163 19.77 10.28 -27.27
N TRP A 164 20.97 10.19 -27.85
CA TRP A 164 21.98 9.19 -27.50
C TRP A 164 22.83 9.65 -26.30
N LYS A 165 23.30 8.69 -25.50
CA LYS A 165 24.19 8.91 -24.35
C LYS A 165 25.25 7.81 -24.28
N ALA A 166 26.52 8.20 -24.29
CA ALA A 166 27.66 7.28 -24.16
C ALA A 166 27.72 6.65 -22.75
N ILE A 167 28.18 5.41 -22.68
CA ILE A 167 28.36 4.63 -21.45
C ILE A 167 29.85 4.52 -21.13
N VAL A 168 30.33 5.33 -20.19
CA VAL A 168 31.73 5.32 -19.76
C VAL A 168 31.95 4.23 -18.71
N ALA A 169 32.65 3.17 -19.09
CA ALA A 169 33.00 2.05 -18.21
C ALA A 169 34.39 2.25 -17.58
N ALA A 170 34.44 2.91 -16.42
CA ALA A 170 35.69 3.07 -15.66
C ALA A 170 36.24 1.72 -15.18
N ARG A 171 37.56 1.51 -15.31
CA ARG A 171 38.25 0.30 -14.84
C ARG A 171 38.95 0.54 -13.51
N GLU A 172 38.67 -0.29 -12.50
CA GLU A 172 39.56 -0.43 -11.34
C GLU A 172 40.86 -1.13 -11.79
N CYS A 173 41.95 -0.38 -11.94
CA CYS A 173 43.29 -0.97 -12.03
C CYS A 173 44.36 -0.05 -11.41
N ASP A 174 44.18 0.28 -10.12
CA ASP A 174 45.30 0.58 -9.24
C ASP A 174 44.88 0.35 -7.77
N ARG A 175 45.16 -0.87 -7.26
CA ARG A 175 44.89 -1.25 -5.87
C ARG A 175 46.19 -1.57 -5.14
N SER A 176 46.74 -0.58 -4.44
CA SER A 176 47.10 -0.75 -3.02
C SER A 176 47.66 0.54 -2.39
N HIS A 177 46.80 1.26 -1.66
CA HIS A 177 46.98 1.62 -0.24
C HIS A 177 45.69 2.28 0.29
N SER A 178 45.56 2.44 1.61
CA SER A 178 44.28 2.73 2.28
C SER A 178 43.72 4.14 2.00
N GLY A 179 42.49 4.23 1.48
CA GLY A 179 41.73 5.49 1.40
C GLY A 179 40.74 5.56 0.24
N SER A 180 39.50 5.09 0.44
CA SER A 180 38.47 5.00 -0.60
C SER A 180 38.05 6.37 -1.17
N SER A 181 38.65 6.77 -2.29
CA SER A 181 38.51 8.11 -2.90
C SER A 181 38.01 8.05 -4.36
N SER A 182 37.34 6.96 -4.76
CA SER A 182 37.02 6.63 -6.16
C SER A 182 35.66 7.14 -6.69
N SER A 183 34.97 8.03 -5.97
CA SER A 183 33.62 8.52 -6.33
C SER A 183 33.59 9.91 -6.98
N LEU A 184 34.74 10.50 -7.32
CA LEU A 184 34.85 11.91 -7.77
C LEU A 184 34.98 12.11 -9.28
N LEU A 185 35.22 11.05 -10.08
CA LEU A 185 35.60 11.17 -11.50
C LEU A 185 34.42 11.20 -12.51
N SER A 186 33.18 11.41 -12.06
CA SER A 186 32.03 11.69 -12.94
C SER A 186 31.63 13.17 -12.95
N ALA A 187 32.57 14.07 -12.65
CA ALA A 187 32.37 15.52 -12.64
C ALA A 187 33.58 16.26 -13.22
N GLY A 188 33.45 16.75 -14.45
CA GLY A 188 34.37 17.72 -15.06
C GLY A 188 35.27 17.16 -16.16
N CYS A 189 35.14 17.71 -17.36
CA CYS A 189 36.28 17.82 -18.28
C CYS A 189 37.26 18.87 -17.73
N PHE A 190 38.54 18.75 -18.08
CA PHE A 190 39.57 19.67 -17.61
C PHE A 190 39.34 21.12 -18.03
N PHE A 191 39.57 22.04 -17.10
CA PHE A 191 40.54 23.11 -17.29
C PHE A 191 41.33 23.29 -16.00
N GLY A 192 42.65 23.42 -16.14
CA GLY A 192 43.54 23.87 -15.08
C GLY A 192 44.74 24.53 -15.73
N ASP A 193 45.25 25.58 -15.09
CA ASP A 193 46.62 26.04 -15.28
C ASP A 193 47.12 26.62 -13.94
N GLU A 194 48.34 26.26 -13.54
CA GLU A 194 48.99 26.76 -12.33
C GLU A 194 50.21 27.59 -12.72
N VAL A 195 50.21 28.88 -12.39
CA VAL A 195 51.47 29.64 -12.27
C VAL A 195 51.52 30.37 -10.93
N ARG A 196 52.64 30.16 -10.25
CA ARG A 196 52.97 30.72 -8.92
C ARG A 196 53.16 32.24 -8.98
N GLY A 197 52.85 32.93 -7.90
CA GLY A 197 53.32 34.31 -7.67
C GLY A 197 53.03 34.80 -6.26
N SER A 198 54.06 35.31 -5.57
CA SER A 198 53.93 36.04 -4.30
C SER A 198 54.43 37.46 -4.51
N GLY A 199 53.70 38.46 -3.99
CA GLY A 199 54.27 39.77 -3.71
C GLY A 199 53.48 40.99 -4.22
N GLU A 200 53.30 41.93 -3.28
CA GLU A 200 53.36 43.39 -3.44
C GLU A 200 52.25 44.18 -4.18
N SER A 201 51.80 45.24 -3.47
CA SER A 201 51.31 46.55 -3.96
C SER A 201 50.08 46.66 -4.90
N ALA A 202 49.10 47.44 -4.44
CA ALA A 202 48.18 48.19 -5.31
C ALA A 202 48.93 49.38 -5.98
N PRO A 203 48.43 50.02 -7.05
CA PRO A 203 47.33 51.00 -6.88
C PRO A 203 46.36 51.21 -8.08
N SER A 204 45.36 52.08 -7.83
CA SER A 204 44.82 53.13 -8.72
C SER A 204 44.06 52.82 -10.03
N ASP A 205 42.83 53.37 -10.06
CA ASP A 205 42.26 54.29 -11.07
C ASP A 205 41.60 53.80 -12.40
N THR A 206 40.35 54.27 -12.56
CA THR A 206 39.67 54.71 -13.82
C THR A 206 39.32 53.67 -14.91
N ASP A 207 38.21 53.76 -15.65
CA ASP A 207 37.05 54.70 -15.62
C ASP A 207 35.77 54.08 -16.26
N ALA A 208 34.75 54.91 -16.47
CA ALA A 208 33.71 54.83 -17.51
C ALA A 208 32.45 53.96 -17.25
N SER A 209 31.42 54.63 -16.72
CA SER A 209 30.08 54.85 -17.33
C SER A 209 29.26 53.65 -17.88
N SER A 210 27.93 53.57 -17.72
CA SER A 210 26.96 54.68 -17.59
C SER A 210 25.71 54.33 -16.75
N GLU A 211 25.40 55.24 -15.82
CA GLU A 211 24.09 55.85 -15.51
C GLU A 211 22.77 55.18 -15.94
N VAL A 212 21.92 54.90 -14.94
CA VAL A 212 20.47 55.25 -14.93
C VAL A 212 20.15 55.83 -13.52
N GLU A 213 19.20 56.77 -13.44
CA GLU A 213 19.06 57.74 -12.33
C GLU A 213 18.36 57.23 -11.04
N ARG A 214 18.49 58.03 -9.97
CA ARG A 214 17.70 57.99 -8.71
C ARG A 214 16.78 59.23 -8.63
N PRO A 215 15.75 59.26 -7.74
CA PRO A 215 15.94 59.73 -6.34
C PRO A 215 15.32 58.76 -5.30
N GLY A 216 15.56 58.79 -3.99
CA GLY A 216 16.32 59.71 -3.11
C GLY A 216 15.42 60.67 -2.30
N PRO A 217 15.71 61.03 -1.02
CA PRO A 217 16.70 60.51 -0.04
C PRO A 217 16.10 60.12 1.35
N GLY A 218 16.92 59.63 2.29
CA GLY A 218 16.50 59.43 3.70
C GLY A 218 17.57 58.78 4.61
N GLN A 219 18.27 59.59 5.40
CA GLN A 219 19.30 59.21 6.41
C GLN A 219 19.24 60.25 7.58
N PRO A 220 19.97 60.15 8.72
CA PRO A 220 21.22 59.41 8.96
C PRO A 220 21.34 58.61 10.29
N LEU A 221 22.51 57.96 10.47
CA LEU A 221 23.09 57.56 11.77
C LEU A 221 23.83 58.74 12.43
N PRO A 222 24.11 58.71 13.75
CA PRO A 222 25.48 58.37 14.23
C PRO A 222 25.50 57.64 15.60
N ALA A 223 26.60 57.08 16.14
CA ALA A 223 27.89 56.61 15.58
C ALA A 223 28.61 55.70 16.62
N GLU A 224 29.76 55.15 16.22
CA GLU A 224 30.85 54.55 17.02
C GLU A 224 31.48 55.56 18.04
N PRO A 225 32.52 55.27 18.89
CA PRO A 225 33.59 54.26 18.67
C PRO A 225 34.39 53.65 19.87
N LEU A 226 35.37 52.76 19.54
CA LEU A 226 36.75 52.60 20.09
C LEU A 226 36.98 52.34 21.63
N ASP A 227 38.00 51.62 22.13
CA ASP A 227 39.04 50.72 21.54
C ASP A 227 39.75 49.85 22.62
N ASP A 228 40.61 48.92 22.16
CA ASP A 228 41.94 48.51 22.67
C ASP A 228 42.18 47.73 24.01
N SER A 229 42.47 46.43 23.83
CA SER A 229 43.50 45.51 24.41
C SER A 229 43.80 45.27 25.93
N LYS A 230 44.38 44.06 26.14
CA LYS A 230 45.30 43.53 27.20
C LYS A 230 44.78 42.60 28.33
N ASN A 231 45.15 41.33 28.16
CA ASN A 231 45.45 40.23 29.12
C ASN A 231 46.44 40.62 30.27
N PRO A 232 46.73 39.75 31.29
CA PRO A 232 46.06 38.52 31.80
C PRO A 232 46.01 38.37 33.37
N THR A 233 45.59 37.18 33.87
CA THR A 233 45.75 36.62 35.26
C THR A 233 44.99 37.27 36.43
N GLY A 234 44.61 36.58 37.53
CA GLY A 234 44.57 35.13 37.85
C GLY A 234 44.60 34.78 39.37
N SER A 235 43.69 33.91 39.85
CA SER A 235 43.63 33.25 41.20
C SER A 235 42.46 32.23 41.18
N SER A 236 42.43 30.97 41.65
CA SER A 236 43.03 30.20 42.79
C SER A 236 42.45 30.57 44.17
N ALA A 237 42.17 29.67 45.14
CA ALA A 237 42.17 28.18 45.23
C ALA A 237 40.91 27.73 46.07
N SER A 238 40.65 26.55 46.65
CA SER A 238 41.29 25.22 46.96
C SER A 238 40.14 24.19 47.24
N GLY A 239 40.24 22.90 47.62
CA GLY A 239 41.32 21.97 48.05
C GLY A 239 41.32 21.69 49.57
N PRO A 240 41.73 20.50 50.12
CA PRO A 240 42.01 19.18 49.50
C PRO A 240 41.62 17.91 50.34
N GLY A 241 41.96 16.70 49.86
CA GLY A 241 42.04 15.42 50.61
C GLY A 241 41.70 14.17 49.74
N ALA A 242 42.59 13.27 49.28
CA ALA A 242 43.64 12.41 49.91
C ALA A 242 43.09 11.08 50.51
N GLY A 243 43.58 9.87 50.19
CA GLY A 243 44.57 9.40 49.19
C GLY A 243 45.07 7.94 49.45
N ARG A 244 45.98 7.41 48.59
CA ARG A 244 46.76 6.12 48.70
C ARG A 244 45.97 4.82 48.33
N THR A 245 46.42 3.83 47.50
CA THR A 245 47.68 3.03 47.26
C THR A 245 47.94 1.92 48.30
N ALA A 246 48.35 0.66 47.99
CA ALA A 246 48.52 -0.15 46.75
C ALA A 246 48.77 -1.66 47.13
N GLU A 247 49.22 -2.52 46.19
CA GLU A 247 49.85 -3.88 46.37
C GLU A 247 48.96 -5.07 46.84
N ASP A 248 49.30 -6.38 46.69
CA ASP A 248 49.86 -7.18 45.55
C ASP A 248 49.68 -8.73 45.78
N THR A 249 49.87 -9.57 44.73
CA THR A 249 50.27 -11.02 44.70
C THR A 249 49.39 -12.24 45.16
N THR A 250 49.41 -13.28 44.28
CA THR A 250 49.42 -14.78 44.46
C THR A 250 48.19 -15.62 44.92
N GLU A 251 47.80 -16.57 44.05
CA GLU A 251 47.63 -18.07 44.17
C GLU A 251 47.10 -18.70 45.50
N ASP A 252 46.36 -19.83 45.58
CA ASP A 252 46.21 -21.03 44.72
C ASP A 252 44.96 -21.90 45.10
N ALA A 253 44.73 -23.01 44.35
CA ALA A 253 44.14 -24.31 44.74
C ALA A 253 42.61 -24.56 44.86
N CYS A 254 42.20 -25.76 44.38
CA CYS A 254 40.87 -26.38 44.52
C CYS A 254 40.83 -27.42 45.67
N PRO A 255 39.68 -28.10 45.91
CA PRO A 255 39.59 -29.52 45.53
C PRO A 255 38.22 -29.97 44.97
N ALA A 256 38.03 -31.27 44.73
CA ALA A 256 36.87 -31.89 44.05
C ALA A 256 36.39 -33.19 44.77
N GLU A 257 35.81 -34.13 44.00
CA GLU A 257 35.22 -35.46 44.39
C GLU A 257 33.71 -35.46 44.82
N GLY A 258 32.91 -36.50 44.53
CA GLY A 258 33.20 -37.69 43.69
C GLY A 258 32.06 -38.74 43.58
N SER A 259 32.15 -39.54 42.48
CA SER A 259 31.72 -40.95 42.19
C SER A 259 30.87 -41.76 43.19
N GLY A 260 30.03 -42.74 42.82
CA GLY A 260 29.77 -43.47 41.54
C GLY A 260 28.45 -44.29 41.66
N ALA A 261 28.14 -45.41 40.99
CA ALA A 261 28.74 -46.29 39.96
C ALA A 261 27.54 -47.09 39.28
N ALA A 262 27.56 -48.23 38.57
CA ALA A 262 28.56 -49.27 38.24
C ALA A 262 28.21 -49.99 36.88
N ARG A 263 28.19 -51.35 36.83
CA ARG A 263 28.12 -52.27 35.65
C ARG A 263 27.64 -53.70 36.10
N PRO A 264 27.55 -54.82 35.31
CA PRO A 264 28.11 -55.12 33.96
C PRO A 264 27.28 -55.93 32.91
N ASP A 265 27.62 -55.69 31.63
CA ASP A 265 28.04 -56.57 30.50
C ASP A 265 27.36 -57.93 30.09
N THR A 266 27.07 -58.06 28.78
CA THR A 266 27.26 -59.29 27.96
C THR A 266 27.53 -58.95 26.46
N HIS A 267 28.24 -59.82 25.71
CA HIS A 267 28.69 -59.66 24.29
C HIS A 267 28.52 -61.00 23.52
N PRO A 268 28.50 -61.09 22.14
CA PRO A 268 29.44 -60.53 21.12
C PRO A 268 28.74 -59.82 19.93
N GLY A 269 29.35 -59.22 18.88
CA GLY A 269 30.72 -59.09 18.31
C GLY A 269 30.62 -59.04 16.76
N PRO A 270 31.65 -58.75 15.92
CA PRO A 270 33.02 -58.26 16.14
C PRO A 270 33.26 -56.82 15.55
N ALA A 271 34.51 -56.33 15.59
CA ALA A 271 34.95 -55.01 15.07
C ALA A 271 35.85 -55.13 13.79
N PRO A 272 36.26 -54.03 13.11
CA PRO A 272 37.28 -53.10 13.64
C PRO A 272 36.96 -51.59 13.47
N THR A 273 37.88 -50.74 13.94
CA THR A 273 37.80 -49.27 14.11
C THR A 273 38.56 -48.46 13.01
N PRO A 274 38.47 -47.11 12.95
CA PRO A 274 38.58 -46.33 11.71
C PRO A 274 39.94 -45.67 11.38
N ALA A 275 40.04 -45.16 10.15
CA ALA A 275 41.00 -44.19 9.60
C ALA A 275 40.21 -42.91 9.20
N GLU A 276 40.63 -41.66 9.49
CA GLU A 276 41.70 -40.84 8.87
C GLU A 276 41.46 -40.46 7.39
N LEU A 277 41.78 -39.27 6.84
CA LEU A 277 42.21 -37.93 7.30
C LEU A 277 41.97 -36.94 6.07
N PRO A 278 42.65 -35.79 5.89
CA PRO A 278 42.51 -34.51 6.59
C PRO A 278 42.12 -33.31 5.67
N TRP A 279 42.05 -32.10 6.24
CA TRP A 279 42.08 -30.81 5.54
C TRP A 279 43.52 -30.25 5.48
N THR A 280 43.83 -29.37 4.52
CA THR A 280 44.94 -28.37 4.64
C THR A 280 44.80 -27.18 3.68
N ASN A 281 45.57 -26.11 3.94
CA ASN A 281 45.73 -24.91 3.09
C ASN A 281 47.23 -24.65 2.82
N ILE A 282 47.52 -23.65 1.97
CA ILE A 282 48.78 -22.86 1.85
C ILE A 282 49.86 -23.38 0.87
N ASP A 283 50.56 -22.39 0.27
CA ASP A 283 51.82 -22.37 -0.50
C ASP A 283 51.88 -23.05 -1.89
N LEU A 284 51.75 -22.20 -2.92
CA LEU A 284 52.56 -22.30 -4.14
C LEU A 284 53.64 -21.20 -4.07
N LYS A 285 54.88 -21.59 -3.77
CA LYS A 285 56.05 -20.71 -3.87
C LYS A 285 56.78 -20.90 -5.20
N GLU A 286 57.40 -19.81 -5.66
CA GLU A 286 58.24 -19.77 -6.86
C GLU A 286 59.42 -20.76 -6.79
N PRO A 287 60.04 -21.05 -7.95
CA PRO A 287 61.38 -20.50 -8.08
C PRO A 287 61.73 -19.94 -9.47
N LYS A 288 62.20 -18.68 -9.47
CA LYS A 288 63.31 -18.08 -10.26
C LYS A 288 63.41 -18.26 -11.79
N LYS A 289 64.04 -17.23 -12.38
CA LYS A 289 64.18 -16.90 -13.81
C LYS A 289 65.52 -17.40 -14.38
N VAL A 290 65.64 -17.44 -15.72
CA VAL A 290 66.91 -17.52 -16.53
C VAL A 290 67.52 -18.96 -16.69
N PRO A 291 67.94 -19.43 -17.90
CA PRO A 291 67.46 -19.16 -19.28
C PRO A 291 67.48 -20.39 -20.25
N SER A 292 67.29 -20.11 -21.55
CA SER A 292 68.00 -20.73 -22.72
C SER A 292 67.45 -22.00 -23.41
N HIS A 293 67.73 -22.04 -24.72
CA HIS A 293 67.85 -23.18 -25.68
C HIS A 293 66.77 -24.29 -25.73
N SER A 294 66.37 -24.86 -26.89
CA SER A 294 66.25 -24.44 -28.31
C SER A 294 65.91 -25.68 -29.17
N ALA A 295 64.91 -25.60 -30.07
CA ALA A 295 64.71 -26.50 -31.23
C ALA A 295 64.52 -28.02 -30.93
N ALA A 296 63.92 -28.89 -31.77
CA ALA A 296 63.11 -28.80 -33.01
C ALA A 296 62.18 -30.05 -33.06
N GLY A 297 61.12 -30.14 -33.87
CA GLY A 297 60.57 -29.17 -34.82
C GLY A 297 59.48 -29.75 -35.76
N PHE A 298 59.37 -29.10 -36.92
CA PHE A 298 58.55 -29.36 -38.14
C PHE A 298 58.65 -30.79 -38.73
N PRO A 299 57.79 -31.26 -39.68
CA PRO A 299 56.97 -30.56 -40.70
C PRO A 299 55.43 -30.52 -40.43
N GLU A 300 54.62 -29.59 -40.95
CA GLU A 300 54.18 -29.33 -42.36
C GLU A 300 53.40 -30.52 -42.97
N THR A 301 52.21 -30.35 -43.57
CA THR A 301 51.78 -29.47 -44.69
C THR A 301 50.40 -28.79 -44.44
N THR A 302 50.14 -27.50 -44.74
CA THR A 302 49.83 -26.82 -46.03
C THR A 302 48.67 -27.43 -46.84
N SER A 303 47.70 -26.73 -47.47
CA SER A 303 47.38 -25.29 -47.66
C SER A 303 46.05 -25.18 -48.49
N LEU A 304 45.29 -24.07 -48.66
CA LEU A 304 45.16 -22.75 -48.03
C LEU A 304 43.86 -22.04 -48.54
N SER A 305 43.09 -21.38 -47.67
CA SER A 305 42.31 -20.13 -47.95
C SER A 305 41.16 -20.22 -49.02
N SER A 306 40.43 -19.17 -49.43
CA SER A 306 40.59 -17.70 -49.27
C SER A 306 39.32 -16.86 -49.44
N LEU A 307 39.25 -15.73 -48.71
CA LEU A 307 38.74 -14.38 -49.07
C LEU A 307 38.62 -13.57 -47.75
N GLY A 308 39.22 -12.40 -47.52
CA GLY A 308 40.32 -11.69 -48.22
C GLY A 308 40.78 -10.48 -47.37
N LEU A 309 42.09 -10.34 -47.12
CA LEU A 309 42.71 -9.20 -46.41
C LEU A 309 43.11 -8.09 -47.40
N LEU A 310 43.35 -6.85 -47.00
CA LEU A 310 44.65 -6.28 -46.55
C LEU A 310 44.54 -4.73 -46.50
N PRO A 311 45.52 -3.95 -45.99
CA PRO A 311 46.73 -4.33 -45.24
C PRO A 311 46.88 -3.64 -43.86
N LEU A 312 47.66 -4.27 -42.97
CA LEU A 312 48.45 -3.59 -41.94
C LEU A 312 49.93 -3.80 -42.30
N GLY A 313 50.79 -2.78 -42.19
CA GLY A 313 52.10 -2.84 -42.84
C GLY A 313 53.08 -1.71 -42.59
N LEU A 314 53.17 -1.18 -41.37
CA LEU A 314 54.35 -0.42 -40.89
C LEU A 314 54.38 -0.48 -39.35
N GLU A 315 55.58 -0.59 -38.77
CA GLU A 315 55.76 -0.54 -37.31
C GLU A 315 55.77 0.92 -36.83
N GLU A 316 54.80 1.27 -35.98
CA GLU A 316 54.92 2.40 -35.07
C GLU A 316 54.79 1.89 -33.61
N PRO A 317 55.50 2.51 -32.65
CA PRO A 317 55.53 2.02 -31.27
C PRO A 317 54.18 2.20 -30.59
N TYR A 318 53.69 1.15 -29.91
CA TYR A 318 52.44 1.19 -29.15
C TYR A 318 52.37 2.40 -28.21
N GLY A 319 51.42 3.30 -28.48
CA GLY A 319 51.12 4.45 -27.63
C GLY A 319 50.44 4.02 -26.33
N VAL A 320 50.72 4.74 -25.24
CA VAL A 320 50.22 4.40 -23.90
C VAL A 320 48.81 4.99 -23.67
N ASP A 321 47.84 4.64 -24.52
CA ASP A 321 46.42 4.95 -24.26
C ASP A 321 45.37 4.12 -25.05
N ASP A 322 45.73 2.92 -25.56
CA ASP A 322 44.81 2.11 -26.39
C ASP A 322 43.59 1.58 -25.60
N HIS A 323 42.44 2.21 -25.84
CA HIS A 323 41.16 1.85 -25.23
C HIS A 323 40.53 0.62 -25.92
N PRO A 324 39.89 -0.31 -25.18
CA PRO A 324 39.25 -1.48 -25.76
C PRO A 324 37.97 -1.10 -26.52
N LEU A 325 38.07 -1.02 -27.85
CA LEU A 325 36.98 -0.69 -28.77
C LEU A 325 35.85 -1.73 -28.72
N TRP A 326 34.60 -1.31 -28.58
CA TRP A 326 33.46 -2.22 -28.64
C TRP A 326 33.18 -2.68 -30.09
N ALA A 327 32.62 -3.88 -30.22
CA ALA A 327 32.31 -4.51 -31.50
C ALA A 327 30.88 -5.04 -31.61
N TRP A 328 30.22 -5.37 -30.49
CA TRP A 328 28.81 -5.79 -30.48
C TRP A 328 28.11 -5.44 -29.15
N VAL A 329 26.80 -5.17 -29.19
CA VAL A 329 25.94 -4.93 -28.02
C VAL A 329 24.63 -5.70 -28.14
N SER A 330 24.13 -6.26 -27.02
CA SER A 330 22.84 -6.94 -26.96
C SER A 330 22.09 -6.57 -25.67
N GLY A 331 20.98 -5.84 -25.83
CA GLY A 331 20.09 -5.40 -24.75
C GLY A 331 18.93 -6.36 -24.46
N GLY A 332 18.84 -7.51 -25.14
CA GLY A 332 17.69 -8.42 -25.07
C GLY A 332 17.36 -9.00 -23.69
N GLY A 333 18.32 -9.01 -22.76
CA GLY A 333 18.12 -9.37 -21.34
C GLY A 333 18.11 -8.18 -20.37
N CYS A 334 18.15 -6.94 -20.86
CA CYS A 334 18.23 -5.74 -20.02
C CYS A 334 16.86 -5.07 -19.92
N VAL A 335 16.36 -4.89 -18.69
CA VAL A 335 15.17 -4.10 -18.38
C VAL A 335 15.62 -2.82 -17.68
N VAL A 336 15.41 -1.67 -18.33
CA VAL A 336 15.75 -0.36 -17.77
C VAL A 336 14.50 0.29 -17.18
N GLU A 337 14.35 0.23 -15.84
CA GLU A 337 13.35 1.02 -15.13
C GLU A 337 13.90 2.42 -14.82
N ALA A 338 13.61 3.40 -15.68
CA ALA A 338 14.10 4.77 -15.54
C ALA A 338 13.71 5.47 -14.21
N CYS A 339 12.68 4.95 -13.51
CA CYS A 339 12.19 5.48 -12.23
C CYS A 339 12.65 4.67 -11.00
N ALA A 340 13.41 3.58 -11.18
CA ALA A 340 13.84 2.72 -10.08
C ALA A 340 15.02 3.34 -9.29
N MET A 341 14.69 4.17 -8.30
CA MET A 341 15.71 4.72 -7.39
C MET A 341 16.42 3.57 -6.64
N PRO A 342 17.78 3.53 -6.59
CA PRO A 342 18.49 2.47 -5.89
C PRO A 342 18.06 2.36 -4.42
N ARG A 343 17.88 1.14 -3.89
CA ARG A 343 17.33 0.90 -2.53
C ARG A 343 18.14 1.51 -1.38
N TRP A 344 19.33 2.03 -1.65
CA TRP A 344 20.16 2.76 -0.68
C TRP A 344 20.05 4.28 -0.81
N PHE A 345 19.48 4.82 -1.89
CA PHE A 345 19.26 6.26 -2.11
C PHE A 345 18.05 6.80 -1.36
N THR A 346 17.07 5.96 -1.01
CA THR A 346 15.95 6.34 -0.15
C THR A 346 16.46 6.78 1.23
N VAL A 347 16.12 8.01 1.63
CA VAL A 347 16.34 8.56 2.97
C VAL A 347 15.00 8.63 3.70
N GLN A 348 14.97 8.16 4.95
CA GLN A 348 13.86 8.39 5.88
C GLN A 348 13.87 9.85 6.35
N ALA A 349 13.40 10.77 5.50
CA ALA A 349 13.27 12.18 5.83
C ALA A 349 12.10 12.38 6.82
N GLY A 350 12.39 12.36 8.12
CA GLY A 350 11.38 12.57 9.18
C GLY A 350 11.69 12.03 10.57
N LEU A 351 12.82 11.33 10.78
CA LEU A 351 13.14 10.76 12.10
C LEU A 351 13.69 11.81 13.08
N SER A 352 13.01 11.98 14.22
CA SER A 352 13.56 12.63 15.42
C SER A 352 14.78 11.86 15.95
N PRO A 353 15.80 12.52 16.54
CA PRO A 353 16.97 11.84 17.10
C PRO A 353 16.66 10.80 18.19
N SER A 354 15.49 10.89 18.86
CA SER A 354 15.17 10.16 20.08
C SER A 354 14.75 8.69 19.92
N VAL A 355 14.75 8.13 18.70
CA VAL A 355 14.19 6.78 18.42
C VAL A 355 15.19 5.81 17.77
N GLN A 356 16.48 6.15 17.72
CA GLN A 356 17.51 5.32 17.06
C GLN A 356 17.89 4.02 17.82
N THR A 357 17.32 3.75 19.00
CA THR A 357 17.77 2.71 19.93
C THR A 357 17.09 1.35 19.79
N LEU A 358 16.05 1.18 18.95
CA LEU A 358 15.28 -0.08 18.86
C LEU A 358 15.13 -0.68 17.46
N SER A 359 15.76 -0.10 16.43
CA SER A 359 15.73 -0.64 15.06
C SER A 359 16.88 -1.63 14.79
N LEU A 360 16.67 -2.92 15.11
CA LEU A 360 17.60 -4.02 14.81
C LEU A 360 17.66 -4.38 13.32
N SER A 361 18.09 -3.42 12.47
CA SER A 361 18.65 -3.65 11.12
C SER A 361 19.15 -2.37 10.42
N ILE A 362 19.62 -1.37 11.18
CA ILE A 362 20.40 -0.26 10.56
C ILE A 362 21.65 -0.88 9.92
N THR A 363 21.76 -0.81 8.59
CA THR A 363 22.99 -1.23 7.91
C THR A 363 24.05 -0.13 8.04
N PRO A 364 25.35 -0.46 8.24
CA PRO A 364 26.39 0.55 8.44
C PRO A 364 26.50 1.62 7.34
N ALA A 365 26.02 1.32 6.11
CA ALA A 365 25.95 2.26 5.00
C ALA A 365 24.90 3.37 5.16
N GLN A 366 23.95 3.26 6.11
CA GLN A 366 22.91 4.26 6.34
C GLN A 366 23.37 5.41 7.24
N THR A 367 24.27 5.14 8.19
CA THR A 367 24.82 6.13 9.14
C THR A 367 26.18 6.72 8.74
N ALA A 368 26.85 6.14 7.73
CA ALA A 368 28.20 6.51 7.32
C ALA A 368 28.33 7.99 6.88
N ALA A 369 29.46 8.62 7.24
CA ALA A 369 29.70 10.05 6.98
C ALA A 369 29.70 10.41 5.48
N TRP A 370 30.28 9.55 4.63
CA TRP A 370 30.31 9.74 3.17
C TRP A 370 28.89 9.88 2.57
N ARG A 371 27.88 9.20 3.14
CA ARG A 371 26.49 9.30 2.70
C ARG A 371 25.95 10.72 2.92
N LYS A 372 26.16 11.29 4.12
CA LYS A 372 25.73 12.65 4.45
C LYS A 372 26.41 13.68 3.54
N GLN A 373 27.71 13.49 3.29
CA GLN A 373 28.49 14.34 2.40
C GLN A 373 27.96 14.32 0.95
N ILE A 374 27.63 13.14 0.40
CA ILE A 374 26.99 13.02 -0.92
C ILE A 374 25.63 13.71 -0.94
N PHE A 375 24.77 13.53 0.08
CA PHE A 375 23.47 14.22 0.12
C PHE A 375 23.62 15.75 0.19
N GLN A 376 24.60 16.27 0.94
CA GLN A 376 24.88 17.70 0.99
C GLN A 376 25.41 18.21 -0.36
N GLN A 377 26.37 17.53 -0.97
CA GLN A 377 26.92 17.89 -2.29
C GLN A 377 25.85 17.84 -3.39
N LEU A 378 24.96 16.84 -3.39
CA LEU A 378 23.82 16.77 -4.31
C LEU A 378 22.84 17.93 -4.05
N THR A 379 22.54 18.26 -2.80
CA THR A 379 21.64 19.38 -2.47
C THR A 379 22.23 20.73 -2.90
N GLU A 380 23.53 20.96 -2.65
CA GLU A 380 24.24 22.17 -3.09
C GLU A 380 24.43 22.22 -4.62
N ARG A 381 24.54 21.07 -5.29
CA ARG A 381 24.55 20.97 -6.75
C ARG A 381 23.17 21.30 -7.32
N THR A 382 22.11 20.61 -6.89
CA THR A 382 20.73 20.88 -7.31
C THR A 382 20.35 22.35 -7.04
N LYS A 383 20.77 22.91 -5.91
CA LYS A 383 20.55 24.33 -5.62
C LYS A 383 21.23 25.24 -6.64
N ARG A 384 22.53 25.04 -6.93
CA ARG A 384 23.28 25.84 -7.93
C ARG A 384 22.75 25.65 -9.35
N GLU A 385 22.45 24.42 -9.74
CA GLU A 385 21.96 24.10 -11.08
C GLU A 385 20.56 24.69 -11.31
N LEU A 386 19.63 24.60 -10.35
CA LEU A 386 18.31 25.23 -10.48
C LEU A 386 18.31 26.74 -10.23
N GLU A 387 19.29 27.30 -9.50
CA GLU A 387 19.36 28.75 -9.25
C GLU A 387 19.43 29.56 -10.54
N ASN A 388 20.17 29.07 -11.54
CA ASN A 388 20.27 29.66 -12.87
C ASN A 388 19.03 29.44 -13.76
N PHE A 389 18.00 28.73 -13.28
CA PHE A 389 16.75 28.50 -14.02
C PHE A 389 15.49 28.94 -13.27
N ARG A 390 15.59 29.55 -12.07
CA ARG A 390 14.43 30.03 -11.28
C ARG A 390 13.54 31.05 -12.01
N HIS A 391 14.05 31.70 -13.05
CA HIS A 391 13.34 32.67 -13.89
C HIS A 391 12.74 32.07 -15.18
N TYR A 392 12.95 30.78 -15.46
CA TYR A 392 12.19 30.08 -16.49
C TYR A 392 10.91 29.50 -15.88
N GLU A 393 9.80 29.52 -16.63
CA GLU A 393 8.62 28.75 -16.24
C GLU A 393 8.99 27.26 -16.18
N GLN A 394 8.53 26.58 -15.13
CA GLN A 394 8.80 25.17 -14.94
C GLN A 394 8.08 24.37 -16.04
N ALA A 395 8.84 23.61 -16.85
CA ALA A 395 8.30 22.86 -17.96
C ALA A 395 7.38 21.72 -17.48
N VAL A 396 6.08 22.01 -17.35
CA VAL A 396 5.05 21.01 -17.03
C VAL A 396 4.84 20.12 -18.25
N GLU A 397 5.48 18.95 -18.25
CA GLU A 397 5.22 17.89 -19.22
C GLU A 397 3.77 17.43 -19.02
N GLN A 398 2.83 17.91 -19.85
CA GLN A 398 1.41 17.57 -19.83
C GLN A 398 1.19 16.10 -20.23
N SER A 399 1.64 15.19 -19.38
CA SER A 399 1.60 13.76 -19.61
C SER A 399 0.19 13.24 -19.31
N VAL A 400 -0.59 12.98 -20.35
CA VAL A 400 -1.82 12.18 -20.25
C VAL A 400 -1.41 10.71 -20.16
N TRP A 401 -1.54 10.14 -18.96
CA TRP A 401 -1.31 8.71 -18.72
C TRP A 401 -2.62 7.95 -18.88
N VAL A 402 -2.59 6.78 -19.53
CA VAL A 402 -3.79 5.96 -19.77
C VAL A 402 -3.55 4.50 -19.44
N LYS A 403 -4.32 3.92 -18.51
CA LYS A 403 -4.41 2.47 -18.30
C LYS A 403 -5.74 1.95 -18.83
N THR A 404 -5.68 1.03 -19.78
CA THR A 404 -6.89 0.33 -20.28
C THR A 404 -7.02 -1.08 -19.70
N GLY A 405 -8.22 -1.64 -19.77
CA GLY A 405 -8.49 -3.03 -19.39
C GLY A 405 -9.83 -3.54 -19.93
N ALA A 406 -10.19 -4.74 -19.48
CA ALA A 406 -11.51 -5.33 -19.68
C ALA A 406 -12.11 -5.67 -18.31
N LEU A 407 -13.37 -5.30 -18.11
CA LEU A 407 -14.17 -5.58 -16.91
C LEU A 407 -15.58 -5.98 -17.36
N GLN A 408 -16.45 -6.33 -16.43
CA GLN A 408 -17.87 -6.53 -16.68
C GLN A 408 -18.67 -5.50 -15.87
N TRP A 409 -19.61 -4.80 -16.51
CA TRP A 409 -20.50 -3.85 -15.86
C TRP A 409 -21.88 -4.47 -15.66
N TRP A 410 -22.46 -4.30 -14.48
CA TRP A 410 -23.88 -4.58 -14.25
C TRP A 410 -24.74 -3.43 -14.82
N CYS A 411 -25.37 -3.65 -15.96
CA CYS A 411 -25.91 -2.55 -16.76
C CYS A 411 -27.17 -1.88 -16.17
N ASP A 412 -27.16 -0.54 -16.23
CA ASP A 412 -28.24 0.31 -15.68
C ASP A 412 -29.56 0.20 -16.46
N TRP A 413 -29.51 -0.19 -17.74
CA TRP A 413 -30.71 -0.43 -18.54
C TRP A 413 -31.27 -1.84 -18.33
N LYS A 414 -32.58 -1.99 -18.60
CA LYS A 414 -33.28 -3.27 -18.51
C LYS A 414 -33.11 -4.07 -19.83
N PRO A 415 -33.03 -5.42 -19.77
CA PRO A 415 -32.91 -6.24 -18.56
C PRO A 415 -31.51 -6.12 -17.93
N HIS A 416 -31.46 -5.85 -16.63
CA HIS A 416 -30.19 -5.70 -15.90
C HIS A 416 -29.41 -7.02 -15.94
N LYS A 417 -28.19 -6.98 -16.48
CA LYS A 417 -27.30 -8.12 -16.61
C LYS A 417 -25.85 -7.66 -16.54
N TRP A 418 -24.92 -8.60 -16.38
CA TRP A 418 -23.51 -8.33 -16.66
C TRP A 418 -23.29 -8.21 -18.16
N VAL A 419 -22.56 -7.17 -18.57
CA VAL A 419 -22.14 -6.90 -19.94
C VAL A 419 -20.63 -6.68 -19.93
N ASP A 420 -19.91 -7.26 -20.89
CA ASP A 420 -18.47 -7.04 -21.02
C ASP A 420 -18.19 -5.61 -21.50
N VAL A 421 -17.26 -4.93 -20.83
CA VAL A 421 -16.90 -3.53 -21.09
C VAL A 421 -15.38 -3.38 -21.19
N ARG A 422 -14.95 -2.42 -22.01
CA ARG A 422 -13.56 -1.96 -21.99
C ARG A 422 -13.50 -0.72 -21.13
N VAL A 423 -12.53 -0.64 -20.22
CA VAL A 423 -12.32 0.54 -19.39
C VAL A 423 -11.02 1.22 -19.76
N ALA A 424 -10.98 2.54 -19.64
CA ALA A 424 -9.77 3.35 -19.69
C ALA A 424 -9.79 4.35 -18.53
N LEU A 425 -8.77 4.29 -17.68
CA LEU A 425 -8.50 5.35 -16.71
C LEU A 425 -7.47 6.28 -17.35
N GLU A 426 -7.90 7.51 -17.64
CA GLU A 426 -7.04 8.58 -18.13
C GLU A 426 -6.70 9.49 -16.94
N GLN A 427 -5.43 9.91 -16.84
CA GLN A 427 -4.94 10.81 -15.81
C GLN A 427 -4.16 11.95 -16.45
N PHE A 428 -4.59 13.18 -16.20
CA PHE A 428 -4.00 14.41 -16.69
C PHE A 428 -3.30 15.13 -15.54
N THR A 429 -2.09 15.64 -15.77
CA THR A 429 -1.39 16.51 -14.82
C THR A 429 -1.50 17.96 -15.29
N GLY A 430 -2.18 18.80 -14.50
CA GLY A 430 -2.41 20.22 -14.78
C GLY A 430 -1.19 21.10 -14.50
N HIS A 431 -1.28 22.38 -14.90
CA HIS A 431 -0.20 23.36 -14.73
C HIS A 431 0.15 23.67 -13.25
N ASP A 432 -0.77 23.43 -12.30
CA ASP A 432 -0.51 23.53 -10.85
C ASP A 432 0.07 22.23 -10.26
N GLY A 433 0.29 21.20 -11.08
CA GLY A 433 0.67 19.86 -10.64
C GLY A 433 -0.48 19.01 -10.08
N ALA A 434 -1.73 19.48 -10.11
CA ALA A 434 -2.87 18.63 -9.77
C ALA A 434 -3.02 17.50 -10.78
N ARG A 435 -3.46 16.34 -10.29
CA ARG A 435 -3.74 15.16 -11.10
C ARG A 435 -5.23 14.89 -11.11
N ASP A 436 -5.92 15.32 -12.15
CA ASP A 436 -7.30 14.93 -12.40
C ASP A 436 -7.34 13.63 -13.20
N SER A 437 -8.26 12.74 -12.85
CA SER A 437 -8.46 11.47 -13.56
C SER A 437 -9.90 11.28 -14.00
N ILE A 438 -10.09 10.58 -15.13
CA ILE A 438 -11.39 10.23 -15.71
C ILE A 438 -11.41 8.73 -16.02
N LEU A 439 -12.41 8.02 -15.50
CA LEU A 439 -12.68 6.62 -15.84
C LEU A 439 -13.73 6.56 -16.95
N PHE A 440 -13.31 6.17 -18.14
CA PHE A 440 -14.18 5.82 -19.26
C PHE A 440 -14.57 4.35 -19.20
N ILE A 441 -15.85 4.08 -19.43
CA ILE A 441 -16.45 2.74 -19.54
C ILE A 441 -17.08 2.64 -20.93
N TYR A 442 -16.43 1.91 -21.84
CA TYR A 442 -16.88 1.67 -23.21
C TYR A 442 -17.68 0.37 -23.29
N TYR A 443 -18.87 0.45 -23.89
CA TYR A 443 -19.85 -0.62 -23.96
C TYR A 443 -20.61 -0.61 -25.30
N VAL A 444 -21.33 -1.69 -25.61
CA VAL A 444 -22.10 -1.83 -26.85
C VAL A 444 -23.57 -2.10 -26.53
N VAL A 445 -24.49 -1.38 -27.19
CA VAL A 445 -25.94 -1.56 -27.07
C VAL A 445 -26.58 -1.45 -28.45
N HIS A 446 -27.28 -2.49 -28.90
CA HIS A 446 -27.87 -2.57 -30.25
C HIS A 446 -26.83 -2.30 -31.36
N GLU A 447 -25.67 -2.94 -31.28
CA GLU A 447 -24.47 -2.72 -32.13
C GLU A 447 -23.84 -1.32 -32.09
N GLU A 448 -24.47 -0.33 -31.44
CA GLU A 448 -23.89 0.99 -31.24
C GLU A 448 -22.84 0.98 -30.12
N LYS A 449 -21.61 1.43 -30.42
CA LYS A 449 -20.57 1.70 -29.43
C LYS A 449 -20.91 2.97 -28.66
N LYS A 450 -20.97 2.87 -27.34
CA LYS A 450 -21.27 3.98 -26.41
C LYS A 450 -20.25 4.01 -25.28
N TYR A 451 -20.17 5.13 -24.59
CA TYR A 451 -19.30 5.27 -23.43
C TYR A 451 -20.01 6.06 -22.32
N ALA A 452 -19.67 5.73 -21.09
CA ALA A 452 -19.89 6.56 -19.92
C ALA A 452 -18.51 7.05 -19.44
N HIS A 453 -18.46 8.24 -18.85
CA HIS A 453 -17.27 8.76 -18.18
C HIS A 453 -17.61 9.10 -16.73
N ILE A 454 -16.62 9.06 -15.85
CA ILE A 454 -16.74 9.38 -14.43
C ILE A 454 -15.48 10.12 -14.00
N PHE A 455 -15.61 11.32 -13.45
CA PHE A 455 -14.47 12.06 -12.90
C PHE A 455 -14.10 11.48 -11.52
N LEU A 456 -12.80 11.23 -11.28
CA LEU A 456 -12.33 10.60 -10.03
C LEU A 456 -12.42 11.56 -8.83
N ASN A 457 -12.46 12.88 -9.08
CA ASN A 457 -12.78 13.89 -8.07
C ASN A 457 -14.26 13.88 -7.63
N GLU A 458 -15.18 13.34 -8.44
CA GLU A 458 -16.59 13.10 -8.06
C GLU A 458 -16.80 11.77 -7.32
N VAL A 459 -15.85 10.83 -7.37
CA VAL A 459 -16.00 9.53 -6.70
C VAL A 459 -15.94 9.72 -5.19
N VAL A 460 -16.98 9.29 -4.48
CA VAL A 460 -17.13 9.43 -3.03
C VAL A 460 -16.82 8.15 -2.26
N ALA A 461 -16.95 6.98 -2.89
CA ALA A 461 -16.48 5.71 -2.32
C ALA A 461 -16.22 4.64 -3.40
N LEU A 462 -15.23 3.78 -3.14
CA LEU A 462 -14.95 2.56 -3.89
C LEU A 462 -15.04 1.38 -2.92
N VAL A 463 -16.08 0.57 -3.02
CA VAL A 463 -16.43 -0.45 -2.02
C VAL A 463 -16.35 -1.86 -2.62
N PRO A 464 -15.51 -2.78 -2.11
CA PRO A 464 -15.48 -4.17 -2.56
C PRO A 464 -16.80 -4.88 -2.23
N VAL A 465 -17.59 -5.27 -3.23
CA VAL A 465 -18.89 -5.94 -3.05
C VAL A 465 -18.70 -7.43 -2.75
N LEU A 466 -19.53 -8.02 -1.88
CA LEU A 466 -19.54 -9.48 -1.69
C LEU A 466 -20.43 -10.12 -2.77
N ASN A 467 -19.86 -11.07 -3.53
CA ASN A 467 -20.58 -11.81 -4.56
C ASN A 467 -19.88 -13.16 -4.77
N GLU A 468 -20.58 -14.26 -4.49
CA GLU A 468 -20.05 -15.64 -4.62
C GLU A 468 -19.65 -16.02 -6.05
N THR A 469 -20.11 -15.26 -7.05
CA THR A 469 -19.92 -15.57 -8.47
C THR A 469 -18.91 -14.68 -9.21
N LYS A 470 -18.55 -13.50 -8.68
CA LYS A 470 -17.65 -12.54 -9.35
C LYS A 470 -16.89 -11.63 -8.38
N HIS A 471 -15.63 -11.38 -8.70
CA HIS A 471 -14.78 -10.39 -8.03
C HIS A 471 -15.24 -8.97 -8.42
N SER A 472 -16.13 -8.38 -7.63
CA SER A 472 -16.85 -7.15 -7.99
C SER A 472 -16.74 -6.04 -6.94
N PHE A 473 -16.72 -4.80 -7.41
CA PHE A 473 -16.71 -3.58 -6.60
C PHE A 473 -17.77 -2.59 -7.07
N ALA A 474 -18.16 -1.69 -6.17
CA ALA A 474 -19.11 -0.62 -6.40
C ALA A 474 -18.42 0.74 -6.33
N LEU A 475 -18.61 1.55 -7.36
CA LEU A 475 -18.18 2.94 -7.43
C LEU A 475 -19.38 3.84 -7.15
N TYR A 476 -19.23 4.72 -6.16
CA TYR A 476 -20.21 5.72 -5.76
C TYR A 476 -19.75 7.12 -6.18
N THR A 477 -20.68 7.91 -6.73
CA THR A 477 -20.62 9.39 -6.83
C THR A 477 -21.82 9.96 -6.05
N PRO A 478 -21.95 11.29 -5.83
CA PRO A 478 -23.10 11.86 -5.12
C PRO A 478 -24.44 11.44 -5.73
N GLU A 479 -24.59 11.60 -7.04
CA GLU A 479 -25.81 11.24 -7.77
C GLU A 479 -26.10 9.73 -7.71
N ARG A 480 -25.09 8.88 -7.89
CA ARG A 480 -25.26 7.42 -7.76
C ARG A 480 -25.60 6.97 -6.33
N THR A 481 -25.13 7.72 -5.33
CA THR A 481 -25.46 7.50 -3.92
C THR A 481 -26.91 7.89 -3.64
N ARG A 482 -27.38 9.05 -4.11
CA ARG A 482 -28.79 9.47 -4.04
C ARG A 482 -29.73 8.45 -4.69
N GLN A 483 -29.38 7.98 -5.88
CA GLN A 483 -30.10 6.94 -6.63
C GLN A 483 -30.08 5.55 -5.96
N ARG A 484 -29.24 5.34 -4.93
CA ARG A 484 -28.98 4.03 -4.28
C ARG A 484 -28.52 2.94 -5.27
N TRP A 485 -27.92 3.35 -6.38
CA TRP A 485 -27.52 2.49 -7.50
C TRP A 485 -26.09 2.85 -7.97
N PRO A 486 -25.05 2.34 -7.29
CA PRO A 486 -23.66 2.55 -7.68
C PRO A 486 -23.31 1.83 -8.99
N VAL A 487 -22.26 2.32 -9.66
CA VAL A 487 -21.69 1.64 -10.83
C VAL A 487 -20.97 0.40 -10.34
N ARG A 488 -21.52 -0.79 -10.64
CA ARG A 488 -20.95 -2.08 -10.22
C ARG A 488 -20.11 -2.70 -11.33
N LEU A 489 -18.81 -2.78 -11.10
CA LEU A 489 -17.84 -3.40 -12.00
C LEU A 489 -17.36 -4.74 -11.42
N ALA A 490 -17.02 -5.68 -12.29
CA ALA A 490 -16.42 -6.96 -11.93
C ALA A 490 -15.20 -7.25 -12.80
N ALA A 491 -14.15 -7.79 -12.17
CA ALA A 491 -12.93 -8.21 -12.84
C ALA A 491 -12.89 -9.74 -13.03
N ALA A 492 -11.96 -10.21 -13.87
CA ALA A 492 -11.81 -11.64 -14.15
C ALA A 492 -11.25 -12.40 -12.94
N THR A 493 -10.28 -11.82 -12.21
CA THR A 493 -9.70 -12.40 -10.99
C THR A 493 -9.80 -11.47 -9.79
N GLU A 494 -9.54 -11.99 -8.58
CA GLU A 494 -9.46 -11.17 -7.37
C GLU A 494 -8.27 -10.21 -7.41
N GLN A 495 -7.16 -10.60 -8.06
CA GLN A 495 -6.00 -9.71 -8.22
C GLN A 495 -6.32 -8.53 -9.13
N ASP A 496 -6.94 -8.77 -10.29
CA ASP A 496 -7.38 -7.69 -11.19
C ASP A 496 -8.32 -6.70 -10.44
N MET A 497 -9.24 -7.24 -9.64
CA MET A 497 -10.15 -6.43 -8.83
C MET A 497 -9.40 -5.55 -7.82
N ASN A 498 -8.41 -6.12 -7.12
CA ASN A 498 -7.58 -5.41 -6.16
C ASN A 498 -6.68 -4.35 -6.84
N ASP A 499 -6.10 -4.65 -8.00
CA ASP A 499 -5.26 -3.73 -8.78
C ASP A 499 -6.07 -2.54 -9.33
N TRP A 500 -7.33 -2.77 -9.73
CA TRP A 500 -8.25 -1.69 -10.11
C TRP A 500 -8.70 -0.87 -8.91
N LEU A 501 -9.03 -1.49 -7.78
CA LEU A 501 -9.38 -0.78 -6.54
C LEU A 501 -8.22 0.08 -6.02
N ALA A 502 -7.00 -0.47 -5.99
CA ALA A 502 -5.80 0.23 -5.54
C ALA A 502 -5.53 1.49 -6.37
N LEU A 503 -5.57 1.35 -7.69
CA LEU A 503 -5.33 2.43 -8.63
C LEU A 503 -6.44 3.49 -8.60
N LEU A 504 -7.72 3.08 -8.67
CA LEU A 504 -8.83 4.03 -8.67
C LEU A 504 -8.90 4.80 -7.34
N SER A 505 -8.64 4.14 -6.22
CA SER A 505 -8.57 4.78 -4.89
C SER A 505 -7.42 5.80 -4.82
N LEU A 506 -6.24 5.46 -5.34
CA LEU A 506 -5.12 6.39 -5.45
C LEU A 506 -5.49 7.60 -6.31
N SER A 507 -6.09 7.40 -7.49
CA SER A 507 -6.54 8.50 -8.36
C SER A 507 -7.58 9.40 -7.70
N CYS A 508 -8.53 8.85 -6.92
CA CYS A 508 -9.47 9.64 -6.12
C CYS A 508 -8.74 10.49 -5.08
N CYS A 509 -7.77 9.90 -4.37
CA CYS A 509 -6.97 10.58 -3.35
C CYS A 509 -6.11 11.70 -3.94
N GLU A 510 -5.44 11.45 -5.08
CA GLU A 510 -4.65 12.46 -5.81
C GLU A 510 -5.52 13.62 -6.31
N SER A 511 -6.63 13.32 -6.99
CA SER A 511 -7.54 14.36 -7.53
C SER A 511 -8.15 15.22 -6.41
N ARG A 512 -8.39 14.65 -5.23
CA ARG A 512 -8.88 15.36 -4.03
C ARG A 512 -7.77 15.98 -3.18
N LYS A 513 -6.50 15.86 -3.58
CA LYS A 513 -5.29 16.30 -2.83
C LYS A 513 -5.21 15.71 -1.39
N VAL A 514 -5.84 14.54 -1.17
CA VAL A 514 -5.84 13.79 0.11
C VAL A 514 -4.68 12.80 0.12
N GLN A 515 -3.69 13.02 0.99
CA GLN A 515 -2.50 12.15 1.08
C GLN A 515 -2.12 11.84 2.54
N GLY A 516 -1.38 10.75 2.73
CA GLY A 516 -0.83 10.37 4.04
C GLY A 516 -1.86 9.82 5.03
N ARG A 517 -1.52 9.89 6.33
CA ARG A 517 -2.37 9.45 7.45
C ARG A 517 -3.70 10.24 7.53
N PRO A 518 -4.77 9.67 8.11
CA PRO A 518 -5.97 10.43 8.44
C PRO A 518 -5.72 11.53 9.48
N SER A 519 -6.61 12.53 9.50
CA SER A 519 -6.60 13.55 10.55
C SER A 519 -6.99 12.96 11.92
N PRO A 520 -6.60 13.59 13.04
CA PRO A 520 -7.02 13.19 14.38
C PRO A 520 -8.54 13.20 14.60
N GLN A 521 -9.31 13.88 13.74
CA GLN A 521 -10.76 14.04 13.85
C GLN A 521 -11.54 13.22 12.81
N ALA A 522 -10.85 12.37 12.02
CA ALA A 522 -11.44 11.61 10.94
C ALA A 522 -12.54 10.64 11.41
N ILE A 523 -13.60 10.49 10.60
CA ILE A 523 -14.72 9.58 10.84
C ILE A 523 -14.34 8.19 10.31
N TRP A 524 -14.47 7.15 11.13
CA TRP A 524 -14.09 5.78 10.78
C TRP A 524 -15.33 4.91 10.59
N SER A 525 -15.32 3.99 9.62
CA SER A 525 -16.45 3.11 9.32
C SER A 525 -15.98 1.80 8.71
N ILE A 526 -16.72 0.71 8.91
CA ILE A 526 -16.31 -0.66 8.54
C ILE A 526 -17.41 -1.39 7.77
N THR A 527 -17.00 -2.17 6.76
CA THR A 527 -17.90 -3.02 5.98
C THR A 527 -18.21 -4.34 6.69
N CYS A 528 -19.30 -5.01 6.30
CA CYS A 528 -19.66 -6.35 6.76
C CYS A 528 -18.69 -7.47 6.26
N LYS A 529 -17.68 -7.14 5.46
CA LYS A 529 -16.51 -8.00 5.19
C LYS A 529 -15.40 -7.80 6.23
N GLY A 530 -15.31 -6.59 6.77
CA GLY A 530 -14.24 -6.08 7.63
C GLY A 530 -13.26 -5.14 6.94
N ASP A 531 -13.59 -4.62 5.75
CA ASP A 531 -12.82 -3.55 5.10
C ASP A 531 -12.94 -2.26 5.93
N ILE A 532 -11.83 -1.55 6.12
CA ILE A 532 -11.77 -0.34 6.95
C ILE A 532 -11.79 0.89 6.04
N PHE A 533 -12.66 1.84 6.34
CA PHE A 533 -12.75 3.12 5.64
C PHE A 533 -12.68 4.31 6.60
N VAL A 534 -12.21 5.43 6.07
CA VAL A 534 -12.05 6.68 6.80
C VAL A 534 -12.44 7.86 5.93
N SER A 535 -13.08 8.86 6.53
CA SER A 535 -13.51 10.11 5.88
C SER A 535 -12.99 11.30 6.68
N GLU A 536 -12.40 12.28 5.99
CA GLU A 536 -11.96 13.52 6.63
C GLU A 536 -13.17 14.47 6.76
N PRO A 537 -13.49 14.99 7.96
CA PRO A 537 -14.61 15.91 8.13
C PRO A 537 -14.35 17.27 7.48
N SER A 538 -15.34 17.80 6.76
CA SER A 538 -15.37 19.24 6.45
C SER A 538 -15.95 20.01 7.65
N PRO A 539 -15.51 21.24 7.95
CA PRO A 539 -16.24 22.15 8.83
C PRO A 539 -17.72 22.32 8.44
N ASP A 540 -18.04 22.16 7.15
CA ASP A 540 -19.40 22.25 6.63
C ASP A 540 -20.28 21.04 7.01
N LEU A 541 -19.70 19.91 7.43
CA LEU A 541 -20.46 18.67 7.70
C LEU A 541 -21.48 18.83 8.84
N GLU A 542 -21.15 19.67 9.82
CA GLU A 542 -21.95 19.95 11.02
C GLU A 542 -22.49 21.40 11.01
N ALA A 543 -22.51 22.07 9.84
CA ALA A 543 -22.93 23.47 9.72
C ALA A 543 -24.46 23.65 9.79
N HIS A 544 -24.90 24.71 10.48
CA HIS A 544 -26.34 24.93 10.76
C HIS A 544 -27.17 25.30 9.53
N GLU A 545 -26.65 26.16 8.64
CA GLU A 545 -27.42 26.69 7.49
C GLU A 545 -27.34 25.78 6.26
N HIS A 546 -26.14 25.26 5.97
CA HIS A 546 -25.82 24.54 4.74
C HIS A 546 -24.92 23.32 5.05
N PRO A 547 -25.42 22.31 5.77
CA PRO A 547 -24.65 21.12 6.11
C PRO A 547 -24.23 20.32 4.87
N LEU A 548 -22.98 19.83 4.83
CA LEU A 548 -22.48 18.99 3.73
C LEU A 548 -23.26 17.66 3.67
N PRO A 549 -23.97 17.36 2.56
CA PRO A 549 -24.75 16.13 2.44
C PRO A 549 -23.89 14.85 2.49
N CYS A 550 -24.40 13.80 3.14
CA CYS A 550 -23.72 12.52 3.32
C CYS A 550 -23.41 11.79 2.01
N ASP A 551 -24.07 12.12 0.90
CA ASP A 551 -23.75 11.62 -0.43
C ASP A 551 -22.48 12.25 -1.05
N GLN A 552 -21.97 13.36 -0.49
CA GLN A 552 -20.77 14.06 -0.96
C GLN A 552 -19.51 13.71 -0.17
N MET A 553 -19.63 13.05 0.99
CA MET A 553 -18.50 12.65 1.83
C MET A 553 -17.57 11.67 1.11
N PHE A 554 -16.28 11.98 1.04
CA PHE A 554 -15.28 11.05 0.49
C PHE A 554 -14.82 10.03 1.54
N TRP A 555 -14.93 8.74 1.22
CA TRP A 555 -14.49 7.62 2.05
C TRP A 555 -13.36 6.87 1.35
N ARG A 556 -12.15 6.97 1.91
CA ARG A 556 -10.97 6.22 1.44
C ARG A 556 -10.79 4.94 2.24
N GLN A 557 -10.42 3.86 1.57
CA GLN A 557 -10.14 2.58 2.23
C GLN A 557 -8.73 2.59 2.86
N MET A 558 -8.60 1.94 4.01
CA MET A 558 -7.33 1.72 4.73
C MET A 558 -7.03 0.21 4.76
N GLY A 559 -5.74 -0.13 4.77
CA GLY A 559 -5.31 -1.53 4.94
C GLY A 559 -5.57 -2.06 6.35
N GLY A 560 -5.46 -3.37 6.49
CA GLY A 560 -5.92 -4.12 7.65
C GLY A 560 -7.31 -4.70 7.47
N HIS A 561 -7.83 -5.27 8.54
CA HIS A 561 -9.15 -5.88 8.62
C HIS A 561 -9.68 -5.77 10.05
N LEU A 562 -10.92 -5.33 10.24
CA LEU A 562 -11.54 -5.14 11.56
C LEU A 562 -13.04 -5.42 11.52
N ARG A 563 -13.61 -5.81 12.66
CA ARG A 563 -15.06 -5.92 12.89
C ARG A 563 -15.67 -4.60 13.39
N MET A 564 -14.95 -3.86 14.22
CA MET A 564 -15.38 -2.54 14.72
C MET A 564 -14.17 -1.65 15.00
N VAL A 565 -14.41 -0.33 15.06
CA VAL A 565 -13.41 0.71 15.28
C VAL A 565 -13.99 1.82 16.16
N GLU A 566 -13.22 2.36 17.10
CA GLU A 566 -13.58 3.57 17.84
C GLU A 566 -12.38 4.52 17.91
N ALA A 567 -12.65 5.81 17.79
CA ALA A 567 -11.63 6.86 17.68
C ALA A 567 -11.90 8.01 18.66
N ASN A 568 -10.89 8.82 18.98
CA ASN A 568 -11.09 10.11 19.63
C ASN A 568 -10.42 11.26 18.87
N SER A 569 -10.79 12.50 19.23
CA SER A 569 -10.32 13.74 18.60
C SER A 569 -8.81 14.00 18.71
N GLN A 570 -8.08 13.24 19.54
CA GLN A 570 -6.61 13.25 19.62
C GLN A 570 -5.95 12.25 18.65
N GLY A 571 -6.72 11.51 17.84
CA GLY A 571 -6.21 10.54 16.87
C GLY A 571 -5.81 9.19 17.46
N VAL A 572 -6.19 8.88 18.70
CA VAL A 572 -6.09 7.50 19.22
C VAL A 572 -7.29 6.71 18.70
N VAL A 573 -7.00 5.64 17.97
CA VAL A 573 -8.01 4.78 17.34
C VAL A 573 -7.74 3.32 17.71
N TRP A 574 -8.76 2.63 18.18
CA TRP A 574 -8.74 1.20 18.51
C TRP A 574 -9.70 0.44 17.61
N GLY A 575 -9.39 -0.83 17.36
CA GLY A 575 -10.26 -1.75 16.65
C GLY A 575 -10.32 -3.13 17.31
N ILE A 576 -11.28 -3.94 16.89
CA ILE A 576 -11.42 -5.35 17.29
C ILE A 576 -11.64 -6.19 16.02
N GLY A 577 -11.00 -7.37 15.92
CA GLY A 577 -11.21 -8.35 14.85
C GLY A 577 -12.51 -9.16 14.97
N TYR A 578 -12.76 -10.10 14.04
CA TYR A 578 -13.79 -11.13 14.20
C TYR A 578 -13.39 -12.17 15.25
N ASP A 579 -12.09 -12.43 15.41
CA ASP A 579 -11.50 -13.31 16.43
C ASP A 579 -11.50 -12.73 17.85
N HIS A 580 -12.01 -11.51 18.02
CA HIS A 580 -11.99 -10.71 19.26
C HIS A 580 -10.61 -10.16 19.68
N THR A 581 -9.58 -10.26 18.83
CA THR A 581 -8.27 -9.64 19.06
C THR A 581 -8.37 -8.12 18.99
N ALA A 582 -7.76 -7.42 19.94
CA ALA A 582 -7.71 -5.96 20.00
C ALA A 582 -6.54 -5.40 19.19
N TRP A 583 -6.79 -4.31 18.46
CA TRP A 583 -5.82 -3.64 17.59
C TRP A 583 -5.80 -2.14 17.87
N VAL A 584 -4.65 -1.50 17.72
CA VAL A 584 -4.49 -0.04 17.86
C VAL A 584 -3.84 0.56 16.61
N TYR A 585 -4.32 1.74 16.21
CA TYR A 585 -3.81 2.48 15.07
C TYR A 585 -2.41 3.05 15.33
N THR A 586 -1.55 2.96 14.32
CA THR A 586 -0.11 3.22 14.43
C THR A 586 0.35 4.53 13.78
N GLY A 587 -0.57 5.33 13.22
CA GLY A 587 -0.23 6.53 12.46
C GLY A 587 0.27 6.29 11.02
N GLY A 588 0.31 5.03 10.56
CA GLY A 588 0.62 4.67 9.17
C GLY A 588 -0.57 4.79 8.22
N TYR A 589 -0.37 4.51 6.93
CA TYR A 589 -1.44 4.50 5.92
C TYR A 589 -1.15 3.52 4.77
N GLY A 590 -2.18 3.09 4.05
CA GLY A 590 -2.09 1.99 3.09
C GLY A 590 -2.10 0.62 3.76
N GLY A 591 -1.30 -0.33 3.26
CA GLY A 591 -1.43 -1.76 3.54
C GLY A 591 -2.50 -2.45 2.68
N GLY A 592 -2.64 -3.77 2.83
CA GLY A 592 -3.60 -4.57 2.05
C GLY A 592 -3.32 -4.47 0.55
N CYS A 593 -4.35 -4.25 -0.27
CA CYS A 593 -4.23 -4.02 -1.71
C CYS A 593 -3.45 -2.73 -2.08
N PHE A 594 -3.21 -1.81 -1.14
CA PHE A 594 -2.44 -0.58 -1.37
C PHE A 594 -0.93 -0.73 -1.10
N GLN A 595 -0.48 -1.92 -0.67
CA GLN A 595 0.92 -2.18 -0.32
C GLN A 595 1.85 -1.96 -1.51
N GLY A 596 2.84 -1.07 -1.35
CA GLY A 596 3.82 -0.69 -2.38
C GLY A 596 3.37 0.43 -3.33
N LEU A 597 2.07 0.69 -3.47
CA LEU A 597 1.52 1.74 -4.36
C LEU A 597 1.23 3.06 -3.62
N ALA A 598 0.60 2.98 -2.45
CA ALA A 598 0.10 4.15 -1.71
C ALA A 598 0.26 3.97 -0.18
N SER A 599 1.35 3.34 0.24
CA SER A 599 1.56 2.86 1.61
C SER A 599 2.72 3.57 2.32
N SER A 600 2.59 3.84 3.61
CA SER A 600 3.71 4.32 4.43
C SER A 600 4.82 3.28 4.53
N THR A 601 6.08 3.73 4.46
CA THR A 601 7.28 2.88 4.56
C THR A 601 7.60 2.43 5.99
N SER A 602 6.82 2.90 6.95
CA SER A 602 6.89 2.56 8.37
C SER A 602 5.47 2.43 8.92
N ASN A 603 5.36 1.90 10.14
CA ASN A 603 4.11 1.74 10.90
C ASN A 603 3.06 0.84 10.23
N ILE A 604 3.41 0.09 9.17
CA ILE A 604 2.59 -0.98 8.59
C ILE A 604 3.09 -2.32 9.10
N TYR A 605 2.17 -3.14 9.59
CA TYR A 605 2.43 -4.43 10.20
C TYR A 605 1.58 -5.52 9.56
N THR A 606 2.00 -6.78 9.70
CA THR A 606 1.18 -7.94 9.35
C THR A 606 0.05 -8.07 10.37
N GLN A 607 -1.19 -8.06 9.91
CA GLN A 607 -2.37 -8.33 10.71
C GLN A 607 -2.95 -9.69 10.33
N SER A 608 -3.55 -10.40 11.29
CA SER A 608 -4.29 -11.62 10.99
C SER A 608 -5.53 -11.75 11.86
N ASP A 609 -6.61 -12.24 11.28
CA ASP A 609 -7.93 -12.39 11.92
C ASP A 609 -8.48 -13.80 11.63
N VAL A 610 -9.33 -14.34 12.49
CA VAL A 610 -9.89 -15.69 12.43
C VAL A 610 -11.41 -15.65 12.55
N LYS A 611 -12.10 -16.14 11.51
CA LYS A 611 -13.56 -16.17 11.44
C LYS A 611 -14.07 -17.60 11.54
N CYS A 612 -15.04 -17.84 12.42
CA CYS A 612 -15.83 -19.07 12.40
C CYS A 612 -16.94 -18.96 11.35
N VAL A 613 -16.91 -19.83 10.35
CA VAL A 613 -18.03 -20.06 9.42
C VAL A 613 -18.91 -21.15 10.01
N HIS A 614 -20.23 -20.93 10.01
CA HIS A 614 -21.21 -21.79 10.66
C HIS A 614 -22.23 -22.33 9.65
N ILE A 615 -22.53 -23.63 9.74
CA ILE A 615 -23.61 -24.30 9.00
C ILE A 615 -24.43 -25.16 9.97
N TYR A 616 -25.66 -25.47 9.62
CA TYR A 616 -26.59 -26.20 10.47
C TYR A 616 -27.00 -27.54 9.84
N GLU A 617 -26.74 -28.62 10.57
CA GLU A 617 -27.26 -29.96 10.26
C GLU A 617 -28.68 -30.05 10.82
N ASN A 618 -29.68 -30.19 9.95
CA ASN A 618 -31.10 -30.19 10.30
C ASN A 618 -31.69 -31.61 10.18
N GLN A 619 -32.51 -32.02 11.14
CA GLN A 619 -33.18 -33.32 11.15
C GLN A 619 -34.63 -33.21 11.64
N ARG A 620 -35.54 -34.00 11.06
CA ARG A 620 -36.95 -34.06 11.44
C ARG A 620 -37.29 -35.37 12.14
N TRP A 621 -38.17 -35.31 13.14
CA TRP A 621 -38.66 -36.48 13.85
C TRP A 621 -39.72 -37.25 13.03
N ASN A 622 -39.56 -38.57 12.99
CA ASN A 622 -40.46 -39.52 12.37
C ASN A 622 -40.87 -40.59 13.42
N PRO A 623 -42.16 -40.98 13.52
CA PRO A 623 -42.61 -41.99 14.49
C PRO A 623 -41.91 -43.36 14.43
N VAL A 624 -41.37 -43.75 13.27
CA VAL A 624 -40.76 -45.08 13.05
C VAL A 624 -39.24 -45.05 13.24
N THR A 625 -38.58 -43.94 12.90
CA THR A 625 -37.11 -43.86 12.83
C THR A 625 -36.47 -42.79 13.72
N GLY A 626 -37.26 -42.03 14.49
CA GLY A 626 -36.76 -40.93 15.31
C GLY A 626 -36.33 -39.74 14.45
N TYR A 627 -35.31 -38.99 14.87
CA TYR A 627 -34.79 -37.87 14.06
C TYR A 627 -34.01 -38.40 12.86
N THR A 628 -34.40 -37.95 11.66
CA THR A 628 -33.84 -38.39 10.39
C THR A 628 -33.50 -37.20 9.48
N SER A 629 -32.53 -37.40 8.58
CA SER A 629 -32.14 -36.45 7.53
C SER A 629 -33.03 -36.54 6.27
N ARG A 630 -34.25 -37.08 6.40
CA ARG A 630 -35.28 -37.10 5.37
C ARG A 630 -36.46 -36.22 5.80
N GLY A 631 -36.40 -34.94 5.41
CA GLY A 631 -37.51 -34.00 5.58
C GLY A 631 -38.66 -34.23 4.58
N LEU A 632 -39.76 -33.50 4.78
CA LEU A 632 -40.82 -33.33 3.78
C LEU A 632 -40.43 -32.26 2.74
N PRO A 633 -41.08 -32.19 1.56
CA PRO A 633 -40.76 -31.19 0.53
C PRO A 633 -40.94 -29.72 0.94
N THR A 634 -41.61 -29.45 2.05
CA THR A 634 -41.82 -28.11 2.64
C THR A 634 -40.75 -27.72 3.66
N ASP A 635 -39.84 -28.63 3.99
CA ASP A 635 -38.92 -28.45 5.11
C ASP A 635 -37.69 -27.66 4.69
N ARG A 636 -36.95 -27.19 5.70
CA ARG A 636 -35.67 -26.49 5.46
C ARG A 636 -34.61 -27.49 5.02
N TYR A 637 -33.60 -27.01 4.29
CA TYR A 637 -32.49 -27.84 3.82
C TYR A 637 -31.85 -28.61 4.99
N MET A 638 -31.62 -29.92 4.79
CA MET A 638 -31.05 -30.81 5.82
C MET A 638 -29.59 -30.44 6.19
N TRP A 639 -28.95 -29.61 5.37
CA TRP A 639 -27.71 -28.88 5.65
C TRP A 639 -27.88 -27.43 5.19
N SER A 640 -27.87 -26.46 6.10
CA SER A 640 -28.28 -25.09 5.78
C SER A 640 -27.40 -23.98 6.36
N ASP A 641 -27.64 -22.77 5.88
CA ASP A 641 -27.29 -21.54 6.57
C ASP A 641 -28.06 -21.37 7.90
N ALA A 642 -27.75 -20.32 8.66
CA ALA A 642 -28.41 -20.03 9.95
C ALA A 642 -29.91 -19.71 9.86
N SER A 643 -30.40 -19.22 8.71
CA SER A 643 -31.82 -18.97 8.48
C SER A 643 -32.60 -20.20 8.04
N GLY A 644 -31.91 -21.26 7.58
CA GLY A 644 -32.52 -22.47 7.03
C GLY A 644 -33.12 -22.28 5.63
N LEU A 645 -32.72 -21.26 4.86
CA LEU A 645 -33.28 -20.93 3.55
C LEU A 645 -32.32 -21.22 2.40
N GLN A 646 -31.02 -21.36 2.67
CA GLN A 646 -29.98 -21.69 1.70
C GLN A 646 -29.32 -23.01 2.08
N GLU A 647 -29.05 -23.88 1.10
CA GLU A 647 -28.32 -25.12 1.32
C GLU A 647 -26.83 -24.85 1.55
N CYS A 648 -26.25 -25.37 2.64
CA CYS A 648 -24.84 -25.18 2.99
C CYS A 648 -24.27 -26.49 3.56
N THR A 649 -23.72 -27.33 2.67
CA THR A 649 -23.09 -28.61 3.07
C THR A 649 -21.62 -28.41 3.47
N LYS A 650 -21.08 -29.33 4.30
CA LYS A 650 -19.66 -29.34 4.71
C LYS A 650 -18.66 -29.34 3.55
N ALA A 651 -19.06 -29.85 2.38
CA ALA A 651 -18.24 -29.95 1.17
C ALA A 651 -18.45 -28.78 0.19
N GLY A 652 -19.68 -28.24 0.10
CA GLY A 652 -19.98 -27.09 -0.77
C GLY A 652 -19.56 -25.73 -0.19
N THR A 653 -19.45 -25.64 1.14
CA THR A 653 -19.13 -24.38 1.83
C THR A 653 -17.67 -23.98 1.63
N LYS A 654 -17.45 -22.86 0.94
CA LYS A 654 -16.13 -22.24 0.69
C LYS A 654 -15.78 -21.20 1.77
N PRO A 655 -14.50 -20.77 1.88
CA PRO A 655 -14.15 -19.59 2.66
C PRO A 655 -14.79 -18.30 2.09
N PRO A 656 -14.89 -17.20 2.88
CA PRO A 656 -15.55 -15.95 2.45
C PRO A 656 -14.92 -15.24 1.25
N SER A 657 -13.62 -15.41 1.00
CA SER A 657 -12.90 -15.02 -0.23
C SER A 657 -11.60 -15.85 -0.34
N LEU A 658 -10.82 -15.68 -1.41
CA LEU A 658 -9.55 -16.41 -1.57
C LEU A 658 -8.49 -16.03 -0.53
N GLN A 659 -8.64 -14.87 0.12
CA GLN A 659 -7.76 -14.40 1.19
C GLN A 659 -7.98 -15.15 2.53
N TRP A 660 -9.08 -15.90 2.66
CA TRP A 660 -9.40 -16.69 3.85
C TRP A 660 -9.01 -18.17 3.64
N ALA A 661 -7.97 -18.63 4.32
CA ALA A 661 -7.58 -20.05 4.32
C ALA A 661 -8.31 -20.81 5.44
N TRP A 662 -8.77 -22.05 5.20
CA TRP A 662 -9.26 -22.92 6.28
C TRP A 662 -8.10 -23.32 7.22
N VAL A 663 -8.30 -23.17 8.53
CA VAL A 663 -7.30 -23.50 9.57
C VAL A 663 -7.81 -24.47 10.64
N SER A 664 -9.03 -24.99 10.49
CA SER A 664 -9.54 -26.13 11.25
C SER A 664 -10.38 -27.04 10.36
N ASP A 665 -10.71 -28.23 10.84
CA ASP A 665 -11.84 -29.00 10.33
C ASP A 665 -13.17 -28.54 10.94
N TRP A 666 -14.26 -29.16 10.48
CA TRP A 666 -15.61 -28.93 10.99
C TRP A 666 -15.79 -29.55 12.38
N PHE A 667 -15.92 -28.71 13.41
CA PHE A 667 -16.26 -29.10 14.78
C PHE A 667 -17.71 -28.71 15.12
N VAL A 668 -18.24 -29.29 16.19
CA VAL A 668 -19.58 -28.95 16.70
C VAL A 668 -19.47 -27.71 17.61
N ASP A 669 -20.34 -26.72 17.40
CA ASP A 669 -20.41 -25.55 18.27
C ASP A 669 -21.45 -25.72 19.38
N PHE A 670 -20.96 -25.81 20.61
CA PHE A 670 -21.75 -25.93 21.84
C PHE A 670 -22.09 -24.56 22.45
N SER A 671 -21.55 -23.45 21.92
CA SER A 671 -21.73 -22.10 22.47
C SER A 671 -22.98 -21.36 21.93
N VAL A 672 -23.79 -22.03 21.11
CA VAL A 672 -24.96 -21.46 20.45
C VAL A 672 -26.05 -20.97 21.43
N PRO A 673 -26.71 -19.81 21.15
CA PRO A 673 -27.82 -19.32 21.96
C PRO A 673 -28.97 -20.33 22.08
N GLY A 674 -29.53 -20.46 23.28
CA GLY A 674 -30.49 -21.51 23.66
C GLY A 674 -29.84 -22.81 24.16
N GLY A 675 -28.51 -22.92 24.07
CA GLY A 675 -27.74 -24.10 24.49
C GLY A 675 -27.93 -25.31 23.59
N THR A 676 -27.24 -26.40 23.91
CA THR A 676 -27.32 -27.71 23.24
C THR A 676 -27.49 -28.84 24.25
N ASP A 677 -27.79 -30.04 23.77
CA ASP A 677 -27.47 -31.27 24.49
C ASP A 677 -25.96 -31.63 24.40
N GLN A 678 -25.59 -32.80 24.93
CA GLN A 678 -24.22 -33.30 24.93
C GLN A 678 -23.68 -33.71 23.54
N GLU A 679 -24.55 -33.88 22.53
CA GLU A 679 -24.19 -34.16 21.13
C GLU A 679 -24.15 -32.90 20.25
N GLY A 680 -24.52 -31.73 20.81
CA GLY A 680 -24.59 -30.45 20.11
C GLY A 680 -25.93 -30.17 19.43
N TRP A 681 -27.00 -30.90 19.75
CA TRP A 681 -28.34 -30.64 19.20
C TRP A 681 -29.07 -29.55 19.97
N GLN A 682 -29.79 -28.72 19.23
CA GLN A 682 -30.89 -27.90 19.73
C GLN A 682 -32.20 -28.46 19.18
N TYR A 683 -33.25 -28.40 19.99
CA TYR A 683 -34.58 -28.94 19.73
C TYR A 683 -35.60 -27.81 19.55
N ALA A 684 -36.60 -28.03 18.70
CA ALA A 684 -37.73 -27.12 18.53
C ALA A 684 -38.97 -27.85 17.98
N SER A 685 -40.15 -27.25 18.12
CA SER A 685 -41.40 -27.80 17.60
C SER A 685 -41.50 -27.81 16.07
N ASP A 686 -40.89 -26.83 15.40
CA ASP A 686 -40.78 -26.75 13.93
C ASP A 686 -39.60 -25.85 13.55
N PHE A 687 -39.11 -25.92 12.31
CA PHE A 687 -37.93 -25.18 11.85
C PHE A 687 -37.99 -23.64 12.01
N PRO A 688 -39.16 -22.96 11.92
CA PRO A 688 -39.25 -21.52 12.18
C PRO A 688 -39.30 -21.15 13.67
N ALA A 689 -39.38 -22.12 14.59
CA ALA A 689 -39.56 -21.87 16.01
C ALA A 689 -38.24 -21.56 16.75
N SER A 690 -38.34 -21.14 18.01
CA SER A 690 -37.17 -20.95 18.88
C SER A 690 -36.60 -22.28 19.32
N TYR A 691 -35.26 -22.40 19.30
CA TYR A 691 -34.52 -23.62 19.60
C TYR A 691 -33.95 -23.61 21.03
N HIS A 692 -33.93 -24.77 21.68
CA HIS A 692 -33.38 -24.96 23.04
C HIS A 692 -32.64 -26.30 23.21
N GLY A 693 -31.64 -26.34 24.10
CA GLY A 693 -30.78 -27.53 24.28
C GLY A 693 -31.44 -28.79 24.85
N SER A 694 -32.59 -28.70 25.51
CA SER A 694 -33.30 -29.85 26.08
C SER A 694 -34.37 -30.40 25.14
N LYS A 695 -34.37 -31.72 24.88
CA LYS A 695 -35.42 -32.40 24.13
C LYS A 695 -36.70 -32.58 24.95
N THR A 696 -37.85 -32.27 24.36
CA THR A 696 -39.20 -32.51 24.91
C THR A 696 -40.05 -33.38 23.98
N MET A 697 -41.26 -33.75 24.43
CA MET A 697 -42.25 -34.47 23.61
C MET A 697 -42.94 -33.62 22.53
N LYS A 698 -42.63 -32.31 22.46
CA LYS A 698 -43.19 -31.39 21.45
C LYS A 698 -42.22 -31.06 20.31
N ASP A 699 -41.00 -31.58 20.35
CA ASP A 699 -39.91 -31.18 19.45
C ASP A 699 -39.80 -32.07 18.22
N PHE A 700 -40.53 -31.70 17.17
CA PHE A 700 -40.54 -32.44 15.90
C PHE A 700 -39.34 -32.14 15.00
N VAL A 701 -38.48 -31.18 15.34
CA VAL A 701 -37.22 -30.91 14.64
C VAL A 701 -36.05 -30.79 15.62
N ARG A 702 -34.84 -31.05 15.12
CA ARG A 702 -33.59 -30.67 15.78
C ARG A 702 -32.58 -30.13 14.78
N ARG A 703 -31.67 -29.28 15.24
CA ARG A 703 -30.53 -28.78 14.46
C ARG A 703 -29.24 -28.89 15.26
N ARG A 704 -28.10 -29.07 14.60
CA ARG A 704 -26.76 -29.02 15.21
C ARG A 704 -25.88 -28.03 14.46
N CYS A 705 -25.26 -27.12 15.20
CA CYS A 705 -24.36 -26.14 14.61
C CYS A 705 -22.97 -26.75 14.41
N TRP A 706 -22.47 -26.65 13.19
CA TRP A 706 -21.10 -27.02 12.82
C TRP A 706 -20.32 -25.76 12.47
N ALA A 707 -19.18 -25.55 13.12
CA ALA A 707 -18.29 -24.44 12.90
C ALA A 707 -16.98 -24.89 12.24
N ARG A 708 -16.38 -24.03 11.42
CA ARG A 708 -15.03 -24.20 10.87
C ARG A 708 -14.31 -22.86 10.88
N LYS A 709 -13.06 -22.85 11.36
CA LYS A 709 -12.23 -21.63 11.41
C LYS A 709 -11.52 -21.41 10.09
N CYS A 710 -11.66 -20.23 9.51
CA CYS A 710 -10.75 -19.72 8.50
C CYS A 710 -9.93 -18.53 9.04
N LYS A 711 -8.72 -18.35 8.52
CA LYS A 711 -7.79 -17.28 8.88
C LYS A 711 -7.53 -16.39 7.68
N LEU A 712 -7.57 -15.08 7.91
CA LEU A 712 -7.09 -14.03 7.01
C LEU A 712 -5.69 -13.61 7.44
N VAL A 713 -4.82 -13.27 6.48
CA VAL A 713 -3.56 -12.56 6.72
C VAL A 713 -3.51 -11.38 5.76
N THR A 714 -3.26 -10.19 6.29
CA THR A 714 -3.24 -8.91 5.55
C THR A 714 -2.17 -7.99 6.15
N SER A 715 -2.04 -6.76 5.63
CA SER A 715 -1.15 -5.75 6.18
C SER A 715 -1.90 -4.43 6.40
N GLY A 716 -1.52 -3.66 7.41
CA GLY A 716 -2.15 -2.37 7.70
C GLY A 716 -1.50 -1.61 8.85
N PRO A 717 -1.95 -0.37 9.14
CA PRO A 717 -1.43 0.47 10.20
C PRO A 717 -2.00 0.10 11.58
N TRP A 718 -1.91 -1.19 11.93
CA TRP A 718 -2.52 -1.78 13.13
C TRP A 718 -1.50 -2.61 13.89
N LEU A 719 -1.40 -2.36 15.20
CA LEU A 719 -0.57 -3.15 16.12
C LEU A 719 -1.49 -3.91 17.09
N GLU A 720 -1.15 -5.16 17.39
CA GLU A 720 -1.92 -6.00 18.32
C GLU A 720 -1.81 -5.46 19.76
N VAL A 721 -2.91 -5.50 20.52
CA VAL A 721 -2.92 -5.15 21.96
C VAL A 721 -3.28 -6.38 22.81
N PRO A 722 -2.33 -7.31 23.02
CA PRO A 722 -2.58 -8.52 23.81
C PRO A 722 -2.78 -8.23 25.30
N PRO A 723 -3.28 -9.19 26.10
CA PRO A 723 -3.69 -10.56 25.73
C PRO A 723 -5.21 -10.81 25.82
N ILE A 724 -6.03 -9.78 26.07
CA ILE A 724 -7.46 -9.95 26.39
C ILE A 724 -8.32 -9.82 25.13
N ALA A 725 -9.12 -10.85 24.85
CA ALA A 725 -10.13 -10.81 23.79
C ALA A 725 -11.29 -9.85 24.18
N LEU A 726 -11.62 -8.92 23.29
CA LEU A 726 -12.61 -7.86 23.53
C LEU A 726 -13.87 -8.02 22.68
N ARG A 727 -15.02 -7.63 23.23
CA ARG A 727 -16.35 -7.68 22.59
C ARG A 727 -16.82 -6.34 22.05
N ASP A 728 -16.55 -5.27 22.81
CA ASP A 728 -16.92 -3.89 22.54
C ASP A 728 -15.86 -3.02 23.24
N VAL A 729 -15.54 -1.86 22.67
CA VAL A 729 -14.58 -0.88 23.21
C VAL A 729 -15.18 0.51 23.01
N SER A 730 -14.80 1.48 23.85
CA SER A 730 -15.15 2.88 23.66
C SER A 730 -14.09 3.81 24.24
N ILE A 731 -13.80 4.88 23.51
CA ILE A 731 -12.84 5.93 23.87
C ILE A 731 -13.62 7.22 24.13
N ILE A 732 -13.15 8.02 25.10
CA ILE A 732 -13.72 9.34 25.37
C ILE A 732 -13.54 10.27 24.14
N PRO A 733 -14.63 10.84 23.56
CA PRO A 733 -14.56 11.60 22.30
C PRO A 733 -13.62 12.80 22.33
N GLU A 734 -13.72 13.61 23.39
CA GLU A 734 -13.00 14.85 23.62
C GLU A 734 -12.66 14.94 25.12
N SER A 735 -11.43 15.34 25.43
CA SER A 735 -10.91 15.47 26.79
C SER A 735 -10.97 16.93 27.24
N PRO A 736 -11.60 17.27 28.38
CA PRO A 736 -11.82 18.68 28.77
C PRO A 736 -10.52 19.47 29.03
N ASP A 737 -9.48 18.83 29.56
CA ASP A 737 -8.23 19.49 29.97
C ASP A 737 -7.11 19.41 28.93
N ALA A 738 -7.40 19.80 27.68
CA ALA A 738 -6.45 19.70 26.56
C ALA A 738 -5.12 20.47 26.76
N GLU A 739 -5.11 21.52 27.60
CA GLU A 739 -3.95 22.39 27.80
C GLU A 739 -3.17 22.17 29.10
N ARG A 740 -3.72 21.45 30.10
CA ARG A 740 -3.12 21.38 31.45
C ARG A 740 -3.14 19.97 32.05
N SER A 741 -1.97 19.34 31.98
CA SER A 741 -1.53 18.10 32.63
C SER A 741 -1.94 16.75 32.00
N GLY A 742 -1.11 15.73 32.24
CA GLY A 742 -1.56 14.33 32.30
C GLY A 742 -1.70 13.54 30.99
N HIS A 743 -2.10 14.12 29.86
CA HIS A 743 -2.26 13.43 28.55
C HIS A 743 -3.16 12.16 28.56
N SER A 744 -3.94 11.90 29.62
CA SER A 744 -4.60 10.60 29.81
C SER A 744 -5.96 10.54 29.14
N ILE A 745 -6.09 9.62 28.18
CA ILE A 745 -7.32 9.36 27.43
C ILE A 745 -8.05 8.19 28.13
N ALA A 746 -9.29 8.40 28.57
CA ALA A 746 -10.07 7.32 29.16
C ALA A 746 -10.61 6.37 28.09
N LEU A 747 -10.34 5.08 28.26
CA LEU A 747 -10.78 4.00 27.38
C LEU A 747 -11.37 2.86 28.19
N TRP A 748 -12.55 2.41 27.79
CA TRP A 748 -13.31 1.33 28.43
C TRP A 748 -13.57 0.21 27.43
N ALA A 749 -13.64 -1.03 27.91
CA ALA A 749 -13.91 -2.20 27.09
C ALA A 749 -14.70 -3.27 27.85
N ILE A 750 -15.26 -4.21 27.10
CA ILE A 750 -15.90 -5.43 27.61
C ILE A 750 -15.17 -6.63 27.03
N SER A 751 -14.89 -7.66 27.83
CA SER A 751 -14.26 -8.90 27.37
C SER A 751 -15.21 -9.76 26.50
N ASP A 752 -14.66 -10.75 25.81
CA ASP A 752 -15.43 -11.83 25.16
C ASP A 752 -16.45 -12.48 26.12
N LYS A 753 -16.07 -12.68 27.40
CA LYS A 753 -16.86 -13.23 28.51
C LYS A 753 -17.89 -12.26 29.11
N GLY A 754 -17.65 -10.95 29.01
CA GLY A 754 -18.57 -9.91 29.48
C GLY A 754 -18.07 -9.11 30.69
N ASP A 755 -16.82 -9.30 31.09
CA ASP A 755 -16.18 -8.56 32.19
C ASP A 755 -15.92 -7.11 31.74
N VAL A 756 -16.12 -6.12 32.61
CA VAL A 756 -15.87 -4.71 32.28
C VAL A 756 -14.46 -4.29 32.66
N LEU A 757 -13.77 -3.60 31.75
CA LEU A 757 -12.37 -3.23 31.84
C LEU A 757 -12.17 -1.73 31.55
N CYS A 758 -11.30 -1.08 32.32
CA CYS A 758 -10.74 0.24 31.99
C CYS A 758 -9.27 0.07 31.57
N ARG A 759 -8.82 0.75 30.51
CA ARG A 759 -7.42 0.73 30.08
C ARG A 759 -6.68 1.93 30.66
N LEU A 760 -5.59 1.67 31.39
CA LEU A 760 -4.78 2.70 32.03
C LEU A 760 -3.61 3.14 31.15
N GLY A 761 -3.17 4.39 31.27
CA GLY A 761 -1.97 4.92 30.59
C GLY A 761 -2.11 5.13 29.08
N VAL A 762 -3.32 5.12 28.54
CA VAL A 762 -3.61 5.49 27.13
C VAL A 762 -3.39 7.00 26.96
N SER A 763 -2.69 7.38 25.89
CA SER A 763 -2.43 8.76 25.49
C SER A 763 -2.11 8.83 24.00
N ALA A 764 -2.04 10.02 23.40
CA ALA A 764 -1.59 10.17 22.00
C ALA A 764 -0.15 9.66 21.76
N LEU A 765 0.70 9.62 22.79
CA LEU A 765 2.07 9.08 22.72
C LEU A 765 2.16 7.59 23.07
N ASN A 766 1.17 7.04 23.78
CA ASN A 766 1.00 5.61 24.02
C ASN A 766 -0.44 5.19 23.70
N PRO A 767 -0.83 5.05 22.42
CA PRO A 767 -2.18 4.68 22.03
C PRO A 767 -2.62 3.32 22.57
N ALA A 768 -1.68 2.37 22.76
CA ALA A 768 -1.93 1.04 23.31
C ALA A 768 -2.26 1.05 24.82
N GLY A 769 -1.91 2.11 25.55
CA GLY A 769 -1.95 2.11 27.02
C GLY A 769 -1.00 1.08 27.67
N SER A 770 -1.04 1.01 29.00
CA SER A 770 -0.12 0.21 29.82
C SER A 770 -0.73 -1.10 30.32
N SER A 771 -1.97 -1.06 30.81
CA SER A 771 -2.55 -2.13 31.62
C SER A 771 -4.08 -2.07 31.64
N TRP A 772 -4.71 -3.19 31.99
CA TRP A 772 -6.16 -3.30 32.18
C TRP A 772 -6.50 -3.31 33.68
N LEU A 773 -7.47 -2.50 34.07
CA LEU A 773 -8.08 -2.47 35.39
C LEU A 773 -9.49 -3.09 35.30
N HIS A 774 -9.70 -4.22 35.98
CA HIS A 774 -11.00 -4.88 36.04
C HIS A 774 -11.97 -4.11 36.94
N VAL A 775 -13.19 -3.88 36.46
CA VAL A 775 -14.25 -3.17 37.16
C VAL A 775 -15.33 -4.17 37.54
N GLY A 776 -15.56 -4.33 38.85
CA GLY A 776 -16.49 -5.33 39.38
C GLY A 776 -17.91 -5.19 38.84
N THR A 777 -18.48 -6.32 38.41
CA THR A 777 -19.86 -6.47 37.96
C THR A 777 -20.44 -7.76 38.52
N ASP A 778 -21.73 -7.75 38.83
CA ASP A 778 -22.54 -8.90 39.24
C ASP A 778 -23.09 -9.70 38.05
N GLN A 779 -23.29 -9.05 36.90
CA GLN A 779 -23.75 -9.67 35.65
C GLN A 779 -22.85 -9.33 34.43
N PRO A 780 -22.78 -10.19 33.41
CA PRO A 780 -21.91 -9.99 32.25
C PRO A 780 -22.47 -8.97 31.26
N PHE A 781 -21.59 -8.11 30.75
CA PHE A 781 -21.93 -7.01 29.86
C PHE A 781 -21.87 -7.34 28.36
N ALA A 782 -22.51 -6.48 27.56
CA ALA A 782 -22.66 -6.63 26.11
C ALA A 782 -22.13 -5.42 25.31
N SER A 783 -22.35 -4.18 25.79
CA SER A 783 -21.83 -2.95 25.17
C SER A 783 -21.53 -1.86 26.21
N ILE A 784 -20.56 -0.98 25.94
CA ILE A 784 -20.13 0.11 26.83
C ILE A 784 -19.78 1.37 26.03
N SER A 785 -20.06 2.54 26.59
CA SER A 785 -19.68 3.83 26.00
C SER A 785 -19.32 4.86 27.07
N ILE A 786 -18.24 5.61 26.83
CA ILE A 786 -17.79 6.73 27.66
C ILE A 786 -17.90 8.05 26.89
N GLY A 787 -18.81 8.93 27.31
CA GLY A 787 -19.01 10.26 26.73
C GLY A 787 -18.10 11.33 27.32
N ALA A 788 -18.39 12.59 26.99
CA ALA A 788 -17.76 13.73 27.64
C ALA A 788 -18.05 13.75 29.15
N CYS A 789 -17.29 14.57 29.91
CA CYS A 789 -17.37 14.64 31.37
C CYS A 789 -17.28 13.26 32.05
N TYR A 790 -16.57 12.31 31.42
CA TYR A 790 -16.38 10.93 31.88
C TYR A 790 -17.67 10.14 32.14
N GLN A 791 -18.79 10.49 31.48
CA GLN A 791 -20.05 9.77 31.62
C GLN A 791 -19.97 8.35 31.01
N VAL A 792 -19.82 7.34 31.87
CA VAL A 792 -19.79 5.92 31.46
C VAL A 792 -21.18 5.30 31.57
N TRP A 793 -21.65 4.76 30.45
CA TRP A 793 -22.88 3.98 30.33
C TRP A 793 -22.59 2.60 29.76
N ALA A 794 -23.33 1.58 30.18
CA ALA A 794 -23.18 0.22 29.69
C ALA A 794 -24.53 -0.52 29.60
N VAL A 795 -24.57 -1.57 28.77
CA VAL A 795 -25.73 -2.45 28.55
C VAL A 795 -25.32 -3.89 28.82
N ALA A 796 -26.08 -4.58 29.65
CA ALA A 796 -25.81 -5.96 30.04
C ALA A 796 -26.46 -6.98 29.08
N ARG A 797 -26.03 -8.25 29.14
CA ARG A 797 -26.49 -9.32 28.21
C ARG A 797 -27.96 -9.69 28.36
N ASP A 798 -28.58 -9.32 29.48
CA ASP A 798 -30.03 -9.43 29.70
C ASP A 798 -30.83 -8.32 28.99
N GLY A 799 -30.19 -7.22 28.59
CA GLY A 799 -30.80 -6.05 27.97
C GLY A 799 -31.17 -4.92 28.93
N SER A 800 -30.66 -4.96 30.17
CA SER A 800 -30.72 -3.85 31.13
C SER A 800 -29.63 -2.80 30.86
N ALA A 801 -29.88 -1.55 31.23
CA ALA A 801 -28.93 -0.44 31.11
C ALA A 801 -28.37 -0.04 32.48
N PHE A 802 -27.13 0.42 32.50
CA PHE A 802 -26.47 0.93 33.69
C PHE A 802 -25.70 2.22 33.39
N TYR A 803 -25.73 3.15 34.34
CA TYR A 803 -24.84 4.31 34.42
C TYR A 803 -23.78 4.07 35.51
N ARG A 804 -22.58 4.63 35.39
CA ARG A 804 -21.53 4.50 36.40
C ARG A 804 -21.13 5.84 37.01
N GLY A 805 -21.11 5.88 38.34
CA GLY A 805 -20.77 7.09 39.10
C GLY A 805 -19.26 7.37 39.20
N SER A 806 -18.96 8.61 39.55
CA SER A 806 -17.66 9.10 40.04
C SER A 806 -16.43 8.71 39.20
N VAL A 807 -16.59 8.56 37.88
CA VAL A 807 -15.46 8.34 36.95
C VAL A 807 -14.79 9.68 36.65
N TYR A 808 -13.48 9.79 36.87
CA TYR A 808 -12.65 10.97 36.54
C TYR A 808 -11.17 10.56 36.47
N PRO A 809 -10.22 11.37 35.95
CA PRO A 809 -8.85 10.92 35.67
C PRO A 809 -8.08 10.26 36.83
N SER A 810 -8.27 10.73 38.07
CA SER A 810 -7.64 10.16 39.27
C SER A 810 -8.45 9.03 39.93
N GLN A 811 -9.71 8.79 39.51
CA GLN A 811 -10.50 7.61 39.83
C GLN A 811 -11.07 6.99 38.53
N PRO A 812 -10.20 6.45 37.64
CA PRO A 812 -10.61 6.07 36.28
C PRO A 812 -11.59 4.89 36.26
N ALA A 813 -11.71 4.14 37.35
CA ALA A 813 -12.68 3.06 37.51
C ALA A 813 -14.04 3.50 38.09
N GLY A 814 -14.22 4.74 38.54
CA GLY A 814 -15.46 5.18 39.21
C GLY A 814 -15.76 4.47 40.54
N ASP A 815 -17.00 4.56 41.02
CA ASP A 815 -17.47 3.91 42.26
C ASP A 815 -18.38 2.70 41.99
N CYS A 816 -19.65 2.93 41.63
CA CYS A 816 -20.70 1.92 41.53
C CYS A 816 -21.56 2.06 40.28
N TRP A 817 -22.27 0.99 39.94
CA TRP A 817 -23.25 0.95 38.85
C TRP A 817 -24.65 1.28 39.36
N TYR A 818 -25.36 2.13 38.63
CA TYR A 818 -26.75 2.50 38.85
C TYR A 818 -27.60 1.88 37.74
N HIS A 819 -28.51 0.96 38.09
CA HIS A 819 -29.43 0.35 37.13
C HIS A 819 -30.45 1.38 36.62
N ILE A 820 -30.53 1.52 35.29
CA ILE A 820 -31.42 2.44 34.58
C ILE A 820 -32.55 1.63 33.94
N PRO A 821 -33.84 1.90 34.26
CA PRO A 821 -34.96 1.17 33.68
C PRO A 821 -34.95 1.20 32.15
N SER A 822 -34.91 0.02 31.51
CA SER A 822 -34.98 -0.13 30.04
C SER A 822 -36.35 0.33 29.47
N PRO A 823 -36.44 0.64 28.16
CA PRO A 823 -37.71 0.99 27.53
C PRO A 823 -38.75 -0.14 27.68
N PRO A 824 -40.06 0.18 27.83
CA PRO A 824 -41.08 -0.83 28.11
C PRO A 824 -41.11 -1.98 27.10
N ARG A 825 -40.88 -3.20 27.61
CA ARG A 825 -40.82 -4.47 26.84
C ARG A 825 -39.71 -4.54 25.78
N GLN A 826 -38.70 -3.67 25.83
CA GLN A 826 -37.51 -3.76 24.97
C GLN A 826 -36.30 -4.28 25.75
N ARG A 827 -35.39 -4.95 25.03
CA ARG A 827 -34.09 -5.39 25.51
C ARG A 827 -33.02 -4.63 24.76
N LEU A 828 -32.18 -3.88 25.46
CA LEU A 828 -31.12 -3.08 24.85
C LEU A 828 -29.95 -3.98 24.42
N LYS A 829 -29.22 -3.59 23.36
CA LYS A 829 -28.02 -4.30 22.86
C LYS A 829 -26.79 -3.39 22.71
N GLN A 830 -26.98 -2.08 22.62
CA GLN A 830 -25.91 -1.09 22.47
C GLN A 830 -26.29 0.21 23.17
N VAL A 831 -25.29 0.95 23.67
CA VAL A 831 -25.40 2.34 24.09
C VAL A 831 -24.29 3.18 23.45
N SER A 832 -24.55 4.47 23.22
CA SER A 832 -23.54 5.44 22.80
C SER A 832 -23.83 6.79 23.45
N VAL A 833 -22.80 7.39 24.04
CA VAL A 833 -22.88 8.66 24.81
C VAL A 833 -22.13 9.76 24.06
N GLY A 834 -22.73 10.93 23.90
CA GLY A 834 -22.11 12.11 23.28
C GLY A 834 -21.48 13.06 24.29
N GLN A 835 -21.84 14.34 24.18
CA GLN A 835 -21.48 15.39 25.14
C GLN A 835 -22.55 15.56 26.22
N THR A 836 -23.81 15.62 25.82
CA THR A 836 -24.99 15.75 26.69
C THR A 836 -26.07 14.70 26.41
N SER A 837 -26.00 14.04 25.25
CA SER A 837 -26.97 13.03 24.82
C SER A 837 -26.52 11.59 25.12
N VAL A 838 -27.49 10.72 25.37
CA VAL A 838 -27.30 9.26 25.43
C VAL A 838 -28.33 8.61 24.52
N TYR A 839 -27.83 7.76 23.62
CA TYR A 839 -28.64 6.95 22.72
C TYR A 839 -28.43 5.47 23.01
N ALA A 840 -29.51 4.70 22.98
CA ALA A 840 -29.48 3.25 23.13
C ALA A 840 -30.24 2.56 21.99
N LEU A 841 -29.82 1.35 21.65
CA LEU A 841 -30.39 0.57 20.55
C LEU A 841 -30.87 -0.78 21.08
N ASP A 842 -32.08 -1.19 20.71
CA ASP A 842 -32.67 -2.47 21.13
C ASP A 842 -32.43 -3.63 20.16
N GLU A 843 -32.74 -4.85 20.60
CA GLU A 843 -32.67 -6.08 19.80
C GLU A 843 -33.52 -6.02 18.53
N ASN A 844 -34.65 -5.31 18.56
CA ASN A 844 -35.56 -5.13 17.42
C ASN A 844 -35.04 -4.09 16.39
N GLY A 845 -34.04 -3.29 16.76
CA GLY A 845 -33.45 -2.25 15.91
C GLY A 845 -34.14 -0.89 16.02
N ASN A 846 -34.80 -0.61 17.15
CA ASN A 846 -35.30 0.73 17.47
C ASN A 846 -34.27 1.51 18.29
N LEU A 847 -34.05 2.75 17.89
CA LEU A 847 -33.19 3.74 18.50
C LEU A 847 -33.98 4.55 19.53
N TRP A 848 -33.42 4.64 20.74
CA TRP A 848 -33.99 5.32 21.90
C TRP A 848 -33.06 6.44 22.35
N TYR A 849 -33.63 7.59 22.70
CA TYR A 849 -32.93 8.73 23.30
C TYR A 849 -33.26 8.84 24.79
N ARG A 850 -32.28 9.18 25.63
CA ARG A 850 -32.46 9.40 27.06
C ARG A 850 -32.78 10.88 27.35
N GLN A 851 -34.03 11.15 27.73
CA GLN A 851 -34.48 12.47 28.14
C GLN A 851 -33.92 12.87 29.52
N GLY A 852 -33.88 14.18 29.79
CA GLY A 852 -33.71 14.73 31.15
C GLY A 852 -32.30 14.63 31.73
N ILE A 853 -31.29 14.26 30.92
CA ILE A 853 -29.89 14.30 31.34
C ILE A 853 -29.49 15.75 31.61
N THR A 854 -28.89 15.99 32.77
CA THR A 854 -28.28 17.28 33.15
C THR A 854 -27.00 17.02 33.95
N PRO A 855 -26.09 17.99 34.12
CA PRO A 855 -24.91 17.82 34.97
C PRO A 855 -25.24 17.42 36.42
N SER A 856 -26.39 17.88 36.93
CA SER A 856 -26.94 17.52 38.26
C SER A 856 -27.70 16.18 38.30
N TYR A 857 -28.05 15.61 37.14
CA TYR A 857 -28.84 14.39 37.02
C TYR A 857 -28.42 13.59 35.77
N PRO A 858 -27.18 13.06 35.73
CA PRO A 858 -26.59 12.45 34.53
C PRO A 858 -27.30 11.17 34.08
N GLN A 859 -28.06 10.51 34.96
CA GLN A 859 -28.87 9.33 34.63
C GLN A 859 -30.11 9.62 33.77
N GLY A 860 -30.55 10.88 33.69
CA GLY A 860 -31.77 11.28 32.98
C GLY A 860 -33.06 10.66 33.52
N SER A 861 -34.21 11.05 32.94
CA SER A 861 -35.55 10.64 33.39
C SER A 861 -36.06 9.38 32.70
N SER A 862 -36.14 9.41 31.36
CA SER A 862 -37.02 8.55 30.55
C SER A 862 -36.39 8.21 29.21
N TRP A 863 -36.77 7.08 28.62
CA TRP A 863 -36.42 6.74 27.24
C TRP A 863 -37.54 7.18 26.29
N GLU A 864 -37.18 7.86 25.20
CA GLU A 864 -38.08 8.22 24.11
C GLU A 864 -37.66 7.50 22.82
N HIS A 865 -38.62 7.01 22.03
CA HIS A 865 -38.36 6.37 20.75
C HIS A 865 -38.04 7.41 19.67
N VAL A 866 -36.96 7.21 18.92
CA VAL A 866 -36.51 8.13 17.86
C VAL A 866 -36.72 7.56 16.45
N SER A 867 -36.27 6.33 16.20
CA SER A 867 -36.33 5.73 14.85
C SER A 867 -36.21 4.21 14.91
N ASN A 868 -36.95 3.49 14.08
CA ASN A 868 -36.72 2.07 13.81
C ASN A 868 -35.58 1.86 12.79
N ASN A 869 -35.29 0.59 12.45
CA ASN A 869 -34.42 0.16 11.35
C ASN A 869 -32.89 0.43 11.52
N VAL A 870 -32.40 0.58 12.76
CA VAL A 870 -30.98 0.82 13.07
C VAL A 870 -30.23 -0.47 13.48
N CYS A 871 -29.01 -0.65 12.95
CA CYS A 871 -28.09 -1.76 13.27
C CYS A 871 -27.05 -1.41 14.33
N ARG A 872 -26.43 -0.22 14.21
CA ARG A 872 -25.40 0.34 15.10
C ARG A 872 -25.60 1.86 15.19
N VAL A 873 -25.34 2.46 16.35
CA VAL A 873 -25.32 3.92 16.57
C VAL A 873 -23.95 4.38 17.08
N SER A 874 -23.54 5.59 16.71
CA SER A 874 -22.41 6.30 17.28
C SER A 874 -22.76 7.78 17.46
N VAL A 875 -22.51 8.31 18.66
CA VAL A 875 -22.70 9.72 18.99
C VAL A 875 -21.34 10.39 19.16
N GLY A 876 -21.15 11.58 18.61
CA GLY A 876 -19.88 12.30 18.62
C GLY A 876 -19.73 13.34 19.75
N PRO A 877 -18.60 14.07 19.78
CA PRO A 877 -18.31 15.10 20.80
C PRO A 877 -19.17 16.36 20.67
N LEU A 878 -19.91 16.55 19.57
CA LEU A 878 -20.85 17.65 19.35
C LEU A 878 -22.32 17.19 19.49
N ASP A 879 -22.54 16.05 20.14
CA ASP A 879 -23.81 15.31 20.17
C ASP A 879 -24.37 14.89 18.79
N GLN A 880 -23.59 15.01 17.70
CA GLN A 880 -24.02 14.54 16.37
C GLN A 880 -24.27 13.02 16.37
N VAL A 881 -25.32 12.56 15.69
CA VAL A 881 -25.79 11.15 15.78
C VAL A 881 -25.71 10.46 14.43
N TRP A 882 -24.84 9.47 14.34
CA TRP A 882 -24.57 8.68 13.13
C TRP A 882 -24.99 7.23 13.33
N VAL A 883 -25.58 6.62 12.30
CA VAL A 883 -26.08 5.24 12.37
C VAL A 883 -25.76 4.43 11.13
N ILE A 884 -25.72 3.12 11.31
CA ILE A 884 -25.86 2.14 10.22
C ILE A 884 -27.32 1.69 10.16
N ALA A 885 -28.02 2.01 9.07
CA ALA A 885 -29.39 1.56 8.82
C ALA A 885 -29.41 0.16 8.17
N ASN A 886 -30.37 -0.71 8.55
CA ASN A 886 -30.43 -2.11 8.12
C ASN A 886 -30.81 -2.24 6.63
N LYS A 887 -31.91 -1.59 6.22
CA LYS A 887 -32.37 -1.49 4.83
C LYS A 887 -32.86 -0.08 4.52
N VAL A 888 -32.64 0.42 3.31
CA VAL A 888 -33.20 1.70 2.84
C VAL A 888 -34.06 1.43 1.61
N GLN A 889 -35.18 2.15 1.44
CA GLN A 889 -36.02 1.96 0.25
C GLN A 889 -35.24 2.33 -1.02
N GLY A 890 -35.45 1.57 -2.09
CA GLY A 890 -34.67 1.70 -3.34
C GLY A 890 -33.33 0.97 -3.36
N SER A 891 -32.81 0.44 -2.23
CA SER A 891 -31.53 -0.30 -2.24
C SER A 891 -31.66 -1.68 -2.91
N HIS A 892 -31.46 -1.74 -4.23
CA HIS A 892 -31.58 -2.98 -5.00
C HIS A 892 -30.29 -3.82 -4.96
N SER A 893 -30.39 -5.06 -4.47
CA SER A 893 -29.38 -6.15 -4.60
C SER A 893 -28.01 -5.95 -3.92
N LEU A 894 -27.84 -4.96 -3.04
CA LEU A 894 -26.65 -4.80 -2.21
C LEU A 894 -26.91 -5.23 -0.75
N SER A 895 -25.83 -5.54 -0.03
CA SER A 895 -25.85 -6.00 1.36
C SER A 895 -26.49 -4.98 2.31
N ARG A 896 -27.02 -5.47 3.45
CA ARG A 896 -27.54 -4.64 4.55
C ARG A 896 -26.50 -3.60 4.97
N GLY A 897 -26.96 -2.47 5.50
CA GLY A 897 -26.08 -1.40 5.97
C GLY A 897 -26.06 -0.19 5.04
N THR A 898 -26.38 0.98 5.59
CA THR A 898 -26.24 2.30 4.96
C THR A 898 -25.87 3.33 6.01
N VAL A 899 -24.86 4.14 5.75
CA VAL A 899 -24.41 5.22 6.64
C VAL A 899 -25.44 6.35 6.58
N CYS A 900 -25.95 6.76 7.74
CA CYS A 900 -26.94 7.84 7.85
C CYS A 900 -26.58 8.82 8.97
N HIS A 901 -26.81 10.12 8.75
CA HIS A 901 -26.62 11.19 9.74
C HIS A 901 -27.98 11.73 10.19
N ARG A 902 -28.16 11.98 11.49
CA ARG A 902 -29.38 12.57 12.04
C ARG A 902 -29.39 14.08 11.79
N THR A 903 -30.31 14.55 10.94
CA THR A 903 -30.41 15.99 10.64
C THR A 903 -31.21 16.75 11.70
N GLY A 904 -30.77 17.98 11.99
CA GLY A 904 -31.44 18.89 12.94
C GLY A 904 -31.10 18.67 14.42
N VAL A 905 -30.11 17.85 14.77
CA VAL A 905 -29.70 17.69 16.18
C VAL A 905 -29.14 19.02 16.69
N GLN A 906 -29.80 19.62 17.68
CA GLN A 906 -29.45 20.92 18.27
C GLN A 906 -29.72 20.91 19.79
N PRO A 907 -29.12 21.80 20.60
CA PRO A 907 -29.37 21.83 22.05
C PRO A 907 -30.85 22.00 22.44
N HIS A 908 -31.65 22.66 21.59
CA HIS A 908 -33.09 22.82 21.78
C HIS A 908 -33.94 21.73 21.09
N GLU A 909 -33.39 21.01 20.12
CA GLU A 909 -33.98 19.83 19.49
C GLU A 909 -32.99 18.64 19.53
N PRO A 910 -32.67 18.09 20.72
CA PRO A 910 -31.55 17.15 20.90
C PRO A 910 -31.79 15.77 20.28
N LYS A 911 -32.97 15.55 19.66
CA LYS A 911 -33.31 14.34 18.91
C LYS A 911 -33.05 14.48 17.41
N GLY A 912 -32.97 15.72 16.90
CA GLY A 912 -33.11 16.06 15.49
C GLY A 912 -34.44 15.64 14.86
N HIS A 913 -34.73 16.15 13.68
CA HIS A 913 -35.97 15.90 12.96
C HIS A 913 -35.86 14.77 11.91
N GLY A 914 -34.71 14.63 11.23
CA GLY A 914 -34.61 13.82 10.01
C GLY A 914 -33.40 12.87 9.93
N TRP A 915 -33.24 12.26 8.75
CA TRP A 915 -32.08 11.46 8.40
C TRP A 915 -31.58 11.91 7.02
N ASP A 916 -30.29 12.20 6.92
CA ASP A 916 -29.57 12.17 5.65
C ASP A 916 -28.94 10.78 5.46
N TYR A 917 -28.82 10.36 4.20
CA TYR A 917 -28.51 9.00 3.78
C TYR A 917 -27.33 9.00 2.81
N GLY A 918 -26.15 8.66 3.32
CA GLY A 918 -24.92 8.55 2.54
C GLY A 918 -24.77 7.18 1.86
N ILE A 919 -23.54 6.69 1.80
CA ILE A 919 -23.16 5.45 1.10
C ILE A 919 -23.74 4.19 1.77
N GLY A 920 -23.99 3.16 0.95
CA GLY A 920 -24.65 1.93 1.38
C GLY A 920 -23.97 0.64 0.91
N GLY A 921 -24.69 -0.47 1.06
CA GLY A 921 -24.39 -1.73 0.40
C GLY A 921 -23.43 -2.67 1.13
N GLY A 922 -23.42 -2.70 2.46
CA GLY A 922 -22.58 -3.60 3.25
C GLY A 922 -21.77 -2.93 4.34
N TRP A 923 -22.33 -1.94 5.03
CA TRP A 923 -21.71 -1.28 6.18
C TRP A 923 -22.24 -1.87 7.49
N ASP A 924 -21.39 -2.03 8.51
CA ASP A 924 -21.76 -2.71 9.77
C ASP A 924 -21.42 -1.90 11.03
N HIS A 925 -20.35 -1.10 11.00
CA HIS A 925 -19.94 -0.23 12.11
C HIS A 925 -19.55 1.18 11.62
N ILE A 926 -19.77 2.19 12.45
CA ILE A 926 -19.32 3.57 12.27
C ILE A 926 -18.91 4.18 13.62
N SER A 927 -17.86 5.00 13.64
CA SER A 927 -17.48 5.85 14.77
C SER A 927 -17.25 7.29 14.31
N VAL A 928 -18.12 8.18 14.80
CA VAL A 928 -17.98 9.64 14.66
C VAL A 928 -17.31 10.28 15.89
N ARG A 929 -16.86 9.46 16.85
CA ARG A 929 -16.36 9.91 18.18
C ARG A 929 -15.10 10.78 18.11
N ALA A 930 -14.40 10.81 16.98
CA ALA A 930 -13.29 11.72 16.75
C ALA A 930 -13.68 13.09 16.17
N ASN A 931 -14.86 13.24 15.55
CA ASN A 931 -15.23 14.44 14.82
C ASN A 931 -15.63 15.61 15.74
N ALA A 932 -14.63 16.36 16.21
CA ALA A 932 -14.80 17.62 16.92
C ALA A 932 -14.85 18.85 15.99
N THR A 933 -14.90 18.64 14.67
CA THR A 933 -14.84 19.73 13.67
C THR A 933 -16.10 20.59 13.74
N ARG A 934 -15.93 21.89 14.01
CA ARG A 934 -17.03 22.86 14.05
C ARG A 934 -16.94 23.81 12.86
N ALA A 935 -18.09 24.19 12.32
CA ALA A 935 -18.18 25.26 11.33
C ALA A 935 -17.61 26.58 11.91
N PRO A 936 -16.89 27.40 11.12
CA PRO A 936 -16.44 28.71 11.57
C PRO A 936 -17.67 29.60 11.82
N ARG A 937 -17.77 30.18 13.02
CA ARG A 937 -18.83 31.15 13.33
C ARG A 937 -18.68 32.38 12.43
N SER A 938 -19.74 32.70 11.68
CA SER A 938 -19.83 33.95 10.94
C SER A 938 -19.77 35.15 11.90
N SER A 939 -18.90 36.11 11.61
CA SER A 939 -18.70 37.32 12.43
C SER A 939 -19.77 38.38 12.15
N SER A 940 -21.05 37.99 12.20
CA SER A 940 -22.21 38.79 11.85
C SER A 940 -23.18 38.97 13.02
N GLN A 941 -22.89 39.97 13.85
CA GLN A 941 -23.80 40.65 14.79
C GLN A 941 -24.71 39.78 15.69
N GLU A 942 -24.20 39.41 16.86
CA GLU A 942 -24.95 39.65 18.09
C GLU A 942 -24.09 40.49 19.05
N GLN A 943 -24.58 41.69 19.41
CA GLN A 943 -24.09 42.39 20.60
C GLN A 943 -24.92 41.88 21.77
N GLU A 944 -24.37 40.99 22.59
CA GLU A 944 -24.96 40.71 23.90
C GLU A 944 -25.00 42.01 24.72
N PRO A 945 -26.14 42.37 25.33
CA PRO A 945 -26.23 43.53 26.20
C PRO A 945 -25.40 43.28 27.47
N SER A 946 -24.41 44.13 27.73
CA SER A 946 -23.52 44.01 28.88
C SER A 946 -24.30 43.99 30.20
N ALA A 947 -24.34 42.85 30.88
CA ALA A 947 -24.86 42.75 32.24
C ALA A 947 -24.02 43.63 33.20
N PRO A 948 -24.63 44.28 34.20
CA PRO A 948 -23.90 45.10 35.17
C PRO A 948 -23.01 44.24 36.08
N PRO A 949 -21.88 44.76 36.59
CA PRO A 949 -21.00 44.02 37.48
C PRO A 949 -21.68 43.76 38.83
N GLU A 950 -21.88 42.49 39.18
CA GLU A 950 -22.32 42.10 40.52
C GLU A 950 -21.23 42.38 41.57
N ALA A 951 -21.64 42.81 42.75
CA ALA A 951 -20.73 43.21 43.81
C ALA A 951 -20.18 42.01 44.59
N HIS A 952 -18.88 42.05 44.93
CA HIS A 952 -18.25 41.05 45.80
C HIS A 952 -18.85 41.06 47.21
N GLY A 953 -19.63 40.02 47.54
CA GLY A 953 -19.94 39.62 48.92
C GLY A 953 -18.83 38.72 49.50
N PRO A 954 -18.62 38.71 50.83
CA PRO A 954 -17.41 38.16 51.43
C PRO A 954 -17.39 36.63 51.56
N VAL A 955 -16.17 36.08 51.50
CA VAL A 955 -15.83 34.69 51.84
C VAL A 955 -15.98 34.46 53.35
N CYS A 956 -16.57 33.34 53.74
CA CYS A 956 -16.40 32.72 55.05
C CYS A 956 -15.80 31.32 54.90
N CYS A 957 -15.12 30.87 55.95
CA CYS A 957 -14.29 29.65 56.00
C CYS A 957 -15.09 28.35 56.11
#